data_AF-A0A926E509-F1
#
_entry.id   AF-A0A926E509-F1
#
_cell.length_a   1.000
_cell.length_b   1.000
_cell.length_c   1.000
_cell.angle_alpha   90.00
_cell.angle_beta   90.00
_cell.angle_gamma   90.00
#
_symmetry.space_group_name_H-M   'P 1'
#
loop_
_entity.id
_entity.type
_entity.pdbx_description
1 polymer ?
#
loop_
_entity_poly.entity_id
_entity_poly.type
_entity_poly.pdbx_seq_one_letter_code
_entity_poly.pdbx_strand_id
1 'polypeptide(L)'
;MPIYMGETKKTLFKGDYHPAEFYKGGEKLTGYEVQTVSGADITVEDTYNDTLAPAIKGNGKQQTYTGKNLFDMSNCFPGETREYKGITYEKTADGILANGVATAQSYTIPYKMKEILEAGKTYIVSTNDQRAVPTMEIDKSTGTLYSRTYTVTGDETSIGVYFYFNSGVTVEDLLVRFQLEEGSTATEYEPYVGGMAAPNPGYPQTPTFSNGALNSEGLNLLPDTAVFTSSTRDGDVFTFADQVYDRILRKEYWTPKEDTEYTIVLDILENTFTDEMVLISDNRFYFNEMRYVIPIGMIGRAAVNVKTWSSFDSVTSGSIWLNTPKTVTGIFKAKVSILLGTYTVDNLPEHQPYRPPVSIELPILRAIPDGNGGFSARDSLTAVEGMPGWYDLRREVGEEQISRLVRNDRTAGSYIYYTDVPAEGPGVKMCSHYRYRPEFNHDEGFFSDGGLKFGQVLFFNLKGFVSQDNSEIPDNTEAMAWLQAQADAGTPLTVWYPLEEPTTERIELGELSTCPYYTHIYTDCAVKPMIEADLKRMNTRVRKITDSDESYAKAVPDGADHASVEMIGGRTGAVDGGLVSAEVESVKCNGNVMGKIPGAVRALTGYGWSAGSVYNSIERTDTGWRYVQRVDALVLTGLKWQSANGDYPHKVYYVAADDLPPDIKVSENFIAGRYANAGNGGWSVVGANDRQITINSYTGAINLSDDHFDPSNAGSMYYERKEPIITDVTGLMSDFPKGFAVESGGTLTLENPAEMPVPNTITYLIKE
;
A
#
# COMPACT_ATOMS: atom_id res chain seq x y z
N MET A 1 -34.64 -22.19 -16.29
CA MET A 1 -34.23 -23.39 -17.07
C MET A 1 -32.93 -23.08 -17.77
N PRO A 2 -31.86 -23.88 -17.61
CA PRO A 2 -30.60 -23.66 -18.32
C PRO A 2 -30.79 -23.90 -19.83
N ILE A 3 -30.05 -23.17 -20.67
CA ILE A 3 -30.00 -23.42 -22.11
C ILE A 3 -28.93 -24.47 -22.38
N TYR A 4 -29.25 -25.47 -23.19
CA TYR A 4 -28.35 -26.56 -23.57
C TYR A 4 -28.18 -26.63 -25.08
N MET A 5 -26.97 -27.00 -25.52
CA MET A 5 -26.71 -27.44 -26.88
C MET A 5 -26.11 -28.86 -26.79
N GLY A 6 -26.92 -29.87 -27.08
CA GLY A 6 -26.62 -31.25 -26.70
C GLY A 6 -26.72 -31.43 -25.17
N GLU A 7 -25.72 -32.08 -24.58
CA GLU A 7 -25.63 -32.28 -23.12
C GLU A 7 -24.91 -31.12 -22.40
N THR A 8 -24.38 -30.16 -23.16
CA THR A 8 -23.56 -29.07 -22.61
C THR A 8 -24.42 -27.84 -22.31
N LYS A 9 -24.37 -27.36 -21.06
CA LYS A 9 -24.96 -26.08 -20.66
C LYS A 9 -24.28 -24.93 -21.40
N LYS A 10 -25.04 -23.95 -21.89
CA LYS A 10 -24.56 -22.79 -22.65
C LYS A 10 -25.06 -21.48 -22.04
N THR A 11 -24.21 -20.47 -22.10
CA THR A 11 -24.53 -19.08 -21.74
C THR A 11 -24.91 -18.32 -23.01
N LEU A 12 -25.89 -17.42 -22.92
CA LEU A 12 -26.38 -16.62 -24.04
C LEU A 12 -25.65 -15.28 -24.09
N PHE A 13 -25.18 -14.89 -25.26
CA PHE A 13 -24.62 -13.57 -25.58
C PHE A 13 -24.94 -13.19 -27.03
N LYS A 14 -24.83 -11.90 -27.36
CA LYS A 14 -24.99 -11.37 -28.73
C LYS A 14 -23.62 -11.14 -29.35
N GLY A 15 -23.46 -11.44 -30.65
CA GLY A 15 -22.25 -11.11 -31.41
C GLY A 15 -20.96 -11.50 -30.68
N ASP A 16 -20.05 -10.54 -30.53
CA ASP A 16 -18.76 -10.71 -29.88
C ASP A 16 -18.85 -10.63 -28.34
N TYR A 17 -19.60 -11.56 -27.75
CA TYR A 17 -19.78 -11.69 -26.29
C TYR A 17 -20.46 -10.48 -25.61
N HIS A 18 -21.32 -9.75 -26.32
CA HIS A 18 -22.16 -8.72 -25.71
C HIS A 18 -23.23 -9.36 -24.80
N PRO A 19 -23.52 -8.76 -23.63
CA PRO A 19 -24.45 -9.32 -22.67
C PRO A 19 -25.85 -9.48 -23.26
N ALA A 20 -26.48 -10.63 -23.01
CA ALA A 20 -27.83 -10.94 -23.46
C ALA A 20 -28.66 -11.53 -22.34
N GLU A 21 -29.97 -11.31 -22.40
CA GLU A 21 -30.94 -11.91 -21.49
C GLU A 21 -31.98 -12.67 -22.31
N PHE A 22 -32.47 -13.76 -21.74
CA PHE A 22 -33.54 -14.56 -22.32
C PHE A 22 -34.74 -14.61 -21.39
N TYR A 23 -35.91 -14.28 -21.92
CA TYR A 23 -37.16 -14.21 -21.18
C TYR A 23 -38.20 -15.17 -21.76
N LYS A 24 -39.07 -15.69 -20.89
CA LYS A 24 -40.33 -16.34 -21.28
C LYS A 24 -41.48 -15.59 -20.63
N GLY A 25 -42.20 -14.79 -21.42
CA GLY A 25 -43.13 -13.80 -20.87
C GLY A 25 -42.35 -12.74 -20.08
N GLY A 26 -42.74 -12.49 -18.83
CA GLY A 26 -42.02 -11.58 -17.92
C GLY A 26 -40.92 -12.24 -17.07
N GLU A 27 -40.74 -13.56 -17.15
CA GLU A 27 -39.74 -14.29 -16.35
C GLU A 27 -38.40 -14.37 -17.08
N LYS A 28 -37.32 -13.84 -16.45
CA LYS A 28 -35.94 -13.99 -16.93
C LYS A 28 -35.48 -15.43 -16.69
N LEU A 29 -35.22 -16.16 -17.78
CA LEU A 29 -34.80 -17.57 -17.73
C LEU A 29 -33.29 -17.75 -17.61
N THR A 30 -32.50 -16.86 -18.24
CA THR A 30 -31.03 -16.81 -18.16
C THR A 30 -30.53 -15.46 -18.68
N GLY A 31 -29.29 -15.09 -18.37
CA GLY A 31 -28.65 -13.87 -18.85
C GLY A 31 -27.42 -13.53 -18.02
N TYR A 32 -27.12 -12.25 -17.87
CA TYR A 32 -26.06 -11.78 -16.98
C TYR A 32 -26.60 -11.43 -15.58
N GLU A 33 -25.70 -11.32 -14.61
CA GLU A 33 -25.95 -10.70 -13.30
C GLU A 33 -25.08 -9.45 -13.17
N VAL A 34 -25.52 -8.46 -12.40
CA VAL A 34 -24.75 -7.24 -12.14
C VAL A 34 -24.08 -7.40 -10.79
N GLN A 35 -22.77 -7.20 -10.74
CA GLN A 35 -22.01 -7.14 -9.51
C GLN A 35 -21.39 -5.75 -9.37
N THR A 36 -21.72 -5.07 -8.28
CA THR A 36 -20.99 -3.87 -7.84
C THR A 36 -19.69 -4.30 -7.18
N VAL A 37 -18.59 -3.76 -7.67
CA VAL A 37 -17.25 -3.94 -7.10
C VAL A 37 -16.66 -2.56 -6.80
N SER A 38 -15.82 -2.48 -5.79
CA SER A 38 -15.15 -1.24 -5.43
C SER A 38 -13.71 -1.48 -4.98
N GLY A 39 -12.86 -0.49 -5.25
CA GLY A 39 -11.43 -0.58 -5.00
C GLY A 39 -10.64 0.47 -5.77
N ALA A 40 -9.35 0.57 -5.50
CA ALA A 40 -8.41 1.40 -6.25
C ALA A 40 -7.85 0.66 -7.48
N ASP A 41 -8.05 -0.65 -7.52
CA ASP A 41 -7.51 -1.63 -8.46
C ASP A 41 -8.46 -2.84 -8.38
N ILE A 42 -9.11 -3.20 -9.48
CA ILE A 42 -10.27 -4.10 -9.47
C ILE A 42 -10.10 -5.15 -10.56
N THR A 43 -10.11 -6.42 -10.15
CA THR A 43 -10.11 -7.56 -11.07
C THR A 43 -11.42 -8.33 -10.93
N VAL A 44 -12.09 -8.59 -12.06
CA VAL A 44 -13.36 -9.33 -12.09
C VAL A 44 -13.33 -10.39 -13.19
N GLU A 45 -13.67 -11.62 -12.81
CA GLU A 45 -13.83 -12.75 -13.74
C GLU A 45 -15.26 -12.85 -14.29
N ASP A 46 -15.44 -13.65 -15.33
CA ASP A 46 -16.73 -13.92 -15.99
C ASP A 46 -17.41 -12.69 -16.59
N THR A 47 -16.69 -11.63 -16.88
CA THR A 47 -17.26 -10.39 -17.45
C THR A 47 -17.69 -10.56 -18.91
N TYR A 48 -18.47 -9.62 -19.42
CA TYR A 48 -18.87 -9.58 -20.84
C TYR A 48 -18.06 -8.55 -21.62
N ASN A 49 -18.25 -8.51 -22.95
CA ASN A 49 -17.88 -7.34 -23.74
C ASN A 49 -19.01 -6.32 -23.57
N ASP A 50 -18.84 -5.30 -22.73
CA ASP A 50 -19.88 -4.30 -22.47
C ASP A 50 -19.28 -2.94 -22.15
N THR A 51 -20.08 -1.88 -22.19
CA THR A 51 -19.65 -0.55 -21.75
C THR A 51 -19.47 -0.52 -20.24
N LEU A 52 -18.34 0.03 -19.78
CA LEU A 52 -18.03 0.26 -18.38
C LEU A 52 -18.30 1.72 -18.03
N ALA A 53 -19.06 1.94 -16.95
CA ALA A 53 -19.48 3.27 -16.50
C ALA A 53 -19.21 3.42 -14.99
N PRO A 54 -17.94 3.55 -14.57
CA PRO A 54 -17.59 3.55 -13.16
C PRO A 54 -17.91 4.89 -12.49
N ALA A 55 -18.33 4.83 -11.23
CA ALA A 55 -18.29 5.97 -10.34
C ALA A 55 -16.90 6.07 -9.71
N ILE A 56 -16.36 7.27 -9.63
CA ILE A 56 -14.99 7.49 -9.13
C ILE A 56 -15.04 8.58 -8.07
N LYS A 57 -14.44 8.33 -6.92
CA LYS A 57 -14.29 9.34 -5.87
C LYS A 57 -12.81 9.65 -5.68
N GLY A 58 -12.43 10.92 -5.80
CA GLY A 58 -11.03 11.37 -5.72
C GLY A 58 -10.39 11.09 -4.38
N ASN A 59 -9.08 11.00 -4.28
CA ASN A 59 -8.40 10.84 -3.01
C ASN A 59 -7.34 11.93 -2.87
N GLY A 60 -6.88 12.19 -1.65
CA GLY A 60 -6.02 13.33 -1.36
C GLY A 60 -5.05 13.04 -0.23
N LYS A 61 -3.81 13.46 -0.41
CA LYS A 61 -2.76 13.35 0.59
C LYS A 61 -1.90 14.60 0.57
N GLN A 62 -1.70 15.22 1.74
CA GLN A 62 -0.64 16.20 1.90
C GLN A 62 0.60 15.50 2.43
N GLN A 63 1.69 15.62 1.68
CA GLN A 63 2.98 15.19 2.18
C GLN A 63 3.38 16.10 3.35
N THR A 64 3.81 15.48 4.46
CA THR A 64 4.28 16.21 5.64
C THR A 64 5.65 15.67 6.03
N TYR A 65 6.48 16.55 6.55
CA TYR A 65 7.81 16.21 7.03
C TYR A 65 7.96 16.78 8.44
N THR A 66 8.80 16.13 9.25
CA THR A 66 8.97 16.55 10.65
C THR A 66 9.96 17.70 10.80
N GLY A 67 10.84 17.90 9.82
CA GLY A 67 11.94 18.85 9.87
C GLY A 67 13.20 18.32 10.54
N LYS A 68 13.33 17.01 10.73
CA LYS A 68 14.48 16.39 11.41
C LYS A 68 15.76 16.42 10.57
N ASN A 69 15.65 16.44 9.24
CA ASN A 69 16.82 16.59 8.40
C ASN A 69 17.29 18.05 8.45
N LEU A 70 18.51 18.25 8.94
CA LEU A 70 19.17 19.54 9.13
C LEU A 70 20.13 19.89 7.99
N PHE A 71 20.29 19.03 6.98
CA PHE A 71 21.26 19.23 5.90
C PHE A 71 20.60 19.46 4.55
N ASP A 72 20.70 20.69 4.04
CA ASP A 72 20.35 21.00 2.66
C ASP A 72 21.36 20.38 1.69
N MET A 73 20.90 19.48 0.81
CA MET A 73 21.74 18.82 -0.18
C MET A 73 22.31 19.77 -1.23
N SER A 74 21.72 20.96 -1.40
CA SER A 74 22.29 22.03 -2.23
C SER A 74 23.71 22.43 -1.78
N ASN A 75 24.04 22.19 -0.50
CA ASN A 75 25.34 22.47 0.11
C ASN A 75 26.44 21.45 -0.23
N CYS A 76 26.11 20.30 -0.83
CA CYS A 76 27.08 19.25 -1.17
C CYS A 76 28.19 19.75 -2.12
N PHE A 77 27.89 20.68 -3.02
CA PHE A 77 28.84 21.30 -3.94
C PHE A 77 28.19 22.49 -4.66
N PRO A 78 28.96 23.48 -5.14
CA PRO A 78 28.43 24.59 -5.94
C PRO A 78 28.02 24.10 -7.34
N GLY A 79 26.99 24.74 -7.92
CA GLY A 79 26.44 24.37 -9.24
C GLY A 79 25.55 23.12 -9.20
N GLU A 80 25.13 22.65 -10.38
CA GLU A 80 24.23 21.49 -10.54
C GLU A 80 24.96 20.15 -10.58
N THR A 81 26.20 20.14 -11.07
CA THR A 81 26.99 18.93 -11.21
C THR A 81 28.41 19.10 -10.70
N ARG A 82 29.03 17.99 -10.31
CA ARG A 82 30.44 17.92 -9.92
C ARG A 82 31.03 16.61 -10.38
N GLU A 83 32.20 16.65 -11.01
CA GLU A 83 33.01 15.46 -11.24
C GLU A 83 34.19 15.45 -10.27
N TYR A 84 34.37 14.35 -9.55
CA TYR A 84 35.49 14.19 -8.65
C TYR A 84 35.95 12.74 -8.59
N LYS A 85 37.24 12.52 -8.86
CA LYS A 85 37.91 11.21 -8.76
C LYS A 85 37.15 10.06 -9.44
N GLY A 86 36.56 10.31 -10.61
CA GLY A 86 35.87 9.30 -11.42
C GLY A 86 34.39 9.07 -11.06
N ILE A 87 33.84 9.82 -10.11
CA ILE A 87 32.41 9.90 -9.86
C ILE A 87 31.88 11.25 -10.35
N THR A 88 30.81 11.21 -11.13
CA THR A 88 29.96 12.36 -11.46
C THR A 88 28.81 12.40 -10.47
N TYR A 89 28.61 13.56 -9.85
CA TYR A 89 27.52 13.88 -8.94
C TYR A 89 26.62 14.91 -9.60
N GLU A 90 25.31 14.69 -9.57
CA GLU A 90 24.30 15.60 -10.11
C GLU A 90 23.22 15.84 -9.06
N LYS A 91 22.83 17.11 -8.86
CA LYS A 91 21.74 17.46 -7.96
C LYS A 91 20.41 17.12 -8.61
N THR A 92 19.50 16.58 -7.80
CA THR A 92 18.11 16.34 -8.18
C THR A 92 17.21 16.89 -7.08
N ALA A 93 15.89 16.95 -7.34
CA ALA A 93 14.92 17.35 -6.31
C ALA A 93 14.93 16.41 -5.09
N ASP A 94 15.30 15.14 -5.28
CA ASP A 94 15.16 14.09 -4.27
C ASP A 94 16.49 13.58 -3.69
N GLY A 95 17.64 14.08 -4.17
CA GLY A 95 18.96 13.56 -3.79
C GLY A 95 20.12 14.00 -4.68
N ILE A 96 21.29 13.34 -4.53
CA ILE A 96 22.42 13.45 -5.45
C ILE A 96 22.49 12.17 -6.29
N LEU A 97 22.31 12.28 -7.60
CA LEU A 97 22.53 11.19 -8.54
C LEU A 97 24.04 10.99 -8.76
N ALA A 98 24.54 9.77 -8.55
CA ALA A 98 25.95 9.45 -8.63
C ALA A 98 26.22 8.38 -9.70
N ASN A 99 27.18 8.66 -10.58
CA ASN A 99 27.54 7.83 -11.72
C ASN A 99 29.06 7.70 -11.87
N GLY A 100 29.56 6.49 -12.13
CA GLY A 100 30.96 6.21 -12.47
C GLY A 100 31.68 5.26 -11.52
N VAL A 101 33.01 5.28 -11.59
CA VAL A 101 33.91 4.43 -10.78
C VAL A 101 34.88 5.30 -10.00
N ALA A 102 34.86 5.17 -8.68
CA ALA A 102 35.71 5.95 -7.79
C ALA A 102 37.19 5.52 -7.94
N THR A 103 38.00 6.31 -8.65
CA THR A 103 39.44 6.06 -8.86
C THR A 103 40.28 6.31 -7.61
N ALA A 104 39.74 7.06 -6.64
CA ALA A 104 40.24 7.27 -5.28
C ALA A 104 39.03 7.53 -4.37
N GLN A 105 39.23 7.84 -3.09
CA GLN A 105 38.12 8.31 -2.26
C GLN A 105 37.51 9.57 -2.88
N SER A 106 36.25 9.48 -3.31
CA SER A 106 35.53 10.58 -3.96
C SER A 106 34.44 11.06 -3.01
N TYR A 107 34.43 12.34 -2.66
CA TYR A 107 33.55 12.90 -1.65
C TYR A 107 32.78 14.11 -2.16
N THR A 108 31.56 14.35 -1.65
CA THR A 108 30.90 15.67 -1.71
C THR A 108 31.66 16.68 -0.84
N ILE A 109 31.59 17.98 -1.15
CA ILE A 109 32.38 18.99 -0.46
C ILE A 109 31.92 19.05 1.00
N PRO A 110 32.83 18.91 1.99
CA PRO A 110 32.47 19.04 3.40
C PRO A 110 31.86 20.42 3.67
N TYR A 111 30.56 20.45 3.95
CA TYR A 111 29.87 21.69 4.30
C TYR A 111 29.91 21.91 5.80
N LYS A 112 30.27 23.13 6.23
CA LYS A 112 30.55 23.42 7.64
C LYS A 112 29.25 23.73 8.39
N MET A 113 28.87 22.84 9.30
CA MET A 113 27.61 22.87 10.07
C MET A 113 27.76 23.36 11.51
N LYS A 114 28.99 23.72 11.95
CA LYS A 114 29.27 24.09 13.36
C LYS A 114 28.30 25.12 13.93
N GLU A 115 27.90 26.13 13.16
CA GLU A 115 27.03 27.22 13.63
C GLU A 115 25.56 26.82 13.78
N ILE A 116 25.18 25.67 13.21
CA ILE A 116 23.81 25.13 13.23
C ILE A 116 23.66 24.10 14.37
N LEU A 117 24.73 23.35 14.67
CA LEU A 117 24.70 22.27 15.67
C LEU A 117 24.96 22.80 17.07
N GLU A 118 24.11 22.40 18.03
CA GLU A 118 24.17 22.92 19.40
C GLU A 118 25.07 22.07 20.30
N ALA A 119 25.85 22.73 21.16
CA ALA A 119 26.68 22.05 22.15
C ALA A 119 25.82 21.27 23.16
N GLY A 120 26.27 20.06 23.50
CA GLY A 120 25.58 19.10 24.37
C GLY A 120 24.62 18.17 23.63
N LYS A 121 24.28 18.46 22.36
CA LYS A 121 23.41 17.60 21.55
C LYS A 121 24.22 16.57 20.75
N THR A 122 23.59 15.44 20.48
CA THR A 122 24.15 14.36 19.66
C THR A 122 23.49 14.37 18.29
N TYR A 123 24.29 14.21 17.24
CA TYR A 123 23.82 14.17 15.85
C TYR A 123 24.35 12.93 15.14
N ILE A 124 23.63 12.49 14.11
CA ILE A 124 24.00 11.37 13.24
C ILE A 124 23.84 11.76 11.77
N VAL A 125 24.74 11.24 10.93
CA VAL A 125 24.65 11.32 9.46
C VAL A 125 24.34 9.96 8.85
N SER A 126 23.46 9.93 7.85
CA SER A 126 22.98 8.70 7.20
C SER A 126 22.84 8.84 5.69
N THR A 127 22.85 7.70 5.00
CA THR A 127 22.54 7.55 3.56
C THR A 127 21.60 6.36 3.35
N ASN A 128 20.85 6.39 2.25
CA ASN A 128 20.00 5.27 1.81
C ASN A 128 20.77 4.08 1.22
N ASP A 129 22.06 4.23 0.92
CA ASP A 129 22.89 3.17 0.33
C ASP A 129 24.25 3.11 1.02
N GLN A 130 24.67 1.90 1.41
CA GLN A 130 25.91 1.66 2.15
C GLN A 130 27.18 2.03 1.35
N ARG A 131 27.10 2.06 0.02
CA ARG A 131 28.21 2.45 -0.86
C ARG A 131 28.57 3.93 -0.69
N ALA A 132 27.58 4.78 -0.44
CA ALA A 132 27.79 6.17 -0.07
C ALA A 132 28.01 6.25 1.44
N VAL A 133 29.23 6.57 1.87
CA VAL A 133 29.62 6.59 3.28
C VAL A 133 29.37 7.98 3.87
N PRO A 134 28.34 8.18 4.71
CA PRO A 134 28.11 9.45 5.40
C PRO A 134 29.19 9.70 6.44
N THR A 135 29.64 10.95 6.57
CA THR A 135 30.76 11.33 7.45
C THR A 135 30.61 12.75 7.99
N MET A 136 30.89 12.90 9.28
CA MET A 136 31.24 14.17 9.91
C MET A 136 32.75 14.24 10.10
N GLU A 137 33.36 15.33 9.63
CA GLU A 137 34.75 15.74 9.88
C GLU A 137 34.74 16.79 10.99
N ILE A 138 35.19 16.39 12.18
CA ILE A 138 35.20 17.22 13.38
C ILE A 138 36.61 17.73 13.61
N ASP A 139 36.83 19.02 13.35
CA ASP A 139 38.10 19.68 13.57
C ASP A 139 38.14 20.29 14.98
N LYS A 140 39.20 19.99 15.74
CA LYS A 140 39.53 20.61 17.03
C LYS A 140 40.97 21.12 17.02
N SER A 141 41.32 21.96 18.00
CA SER A 141 42.72 22.38 18.22
C SER A 141 43.67 21.20 18.48
N THR A 142 43.14 20.06 18.94
CA THR A 142 43.87 18.82 19.21
C THR A 142 43.99 17.89 17.99
N GLY A 143 43.31 18.18 16.88
CA GLY A 143 43.30 17.35 15.67
C GLY A 143 41.88 17.13 15.11
N THR A 144 41.80 16.32 14.03
CA THR A 144 40.56 16.01 13.31
C THR A 144 40.08 14.60 13.62
N LEU A 145 38.77 14.46 13.86
CA LEU A 145 38.06 13.19 14.06
C LEU A 145 37.06 12.98 12.91
N TYR A 146 36.88 11.73 12.50
CA TYR A 146 35.82 11.34 11.57
C TYR A 146 34.82 10.43 12.26
N SER A 147 33.54 10.77 12.22
CA SER A 147 32.49 9.97 12.84
C SER A 147 31.19 10.04 12.07
N ARG A 148 30.36 9.00 12.20
CA ARG A 148 28.96 9.01 11.77
C ARG A 148 28.02 9.59 12.80
N THR A 149 28.38 9.50 14.08
CA THR A 149 27.58 9.99 15.21
C THR A 149 28.49 10.78 16.14
N TYR A 150 28.06 11.96 16.54
CA TYR A 150 28.90 12.86 17.33
C TYR A 150 28.09 13.71 18.29
N THR A 151 28.54 13.81 19.54
CA THR A 151 28.02 14.76 20.53
C THR A 151 28.86 16.03 20.47
N VAL A 152 28.25 17.15 20.12
CA VAL A 152 28.93 18.45 20.02
C VAL A 152 29.35 18.89 21.42
N THR A 153 30.62 19.18 21.61
CA THR A 153 31.18 19.56 22.92
C THR A 153 31.44 21.06 23.06
N GLY A 154 31.41 21.82 21.96
CA GLY A 154 31.56 23.28 21.91
C GLY A 154 33.00 23.78 21.72
N ASP A 155 34.00 22.89 21.80
CA ASP A 155 35.42 23.16 21.56
C ASP A 155 35.86 22.90 20.10
N GLU A 156 34.95 22.48 19.23
CA GLU A 156 35.22 22.27 17.81
C GLU A 156 35.57 23.59 17.13
N THR A 157 36.59 23.57 16.27
CA THR A 157 36.89 24.67 15.35
C THR A 157 36.03 24.60 14.10
N SER A 158 35.63 23.40 13.66
CA SER A 158 34.76 23.17 12.50
C SER A 158 34.09 21.80 12.58
N ILE A 159 32.90 21.67 11.98
CA ILE A 159 32.23 20.38 11.77
C ILE A 159 31.81 20.33 10.30
N GLY A 160 32.54 19.60 9.47
CA GLY A 160 32.23 19.38 8.06
C GLY A 160 31.34 18.17 7.87
N VAL A 161 30.26 18.27 7.10
CA VAL A 161 29.31 17.20 6.85
C VAL A 161 29.27 16.88 5.36
N TYR A 162 29.43 15.61 5.01
CA TYR A 162 29.46 15.12 3.63
C TYR A 162 29.27 13.59 3.55
N PHE A 163 29.26 13.06 2.33
CA PHE A 163 29.39 11.62 2.09
C PHE A 163 30.46 11.36 1.03
N TYR A 164 30.96 10.12 0.99
CA TYR A 164 31.98 9.73 0.03
C TYR A 164 31.82 8.29 -0.46
N PHE A 165 32.39 8.00 -1.63
CA PHE A 165 32.59 6.66 -2.17
C PHE A 165 34.05 6.23 -1.98
N ASN A 166 34.26 5.02 -1.48
CA ASN A 166 35.60 4.42 -1.38
C ASN A 166 36.20 4.17 -2.76
N SER A 167 37.54 4.15 -2.86
CA SER A 167 38.23 3.77 -4.09
C SER A 167 37.79 2.37 -4.55
N GLY A 168 37.51 2.22 -5.84
CA GLY A 168 37.03 1.00 -6.48
C GLY A 168 35.51 0.81 -6.45
N VAL A 169 34.74 1.67 -5.78
CA VAL A 169 33.28 1.60 -5.78
C VAL A 169 32.73 2.07 -7.12
N THR A 170 31.89 1.25 -7.73
CA THR A 170 31.11 1.57 -8.93
C THR A 170 29.68 1.91 -8.56
N VAL A 171 29.16 2.98 -9.15
CA VAL A 171 27.76 3.42 -9.02
C VAL A 171 27.22 3.77 -10.39
N GLU A 172 26.00 3.31 -10.67
CA GLU A 172 25.28 3.53 -11.92
C GLU A 172 23.86 3.96 -11.51
N ASP A 173 23.51 5.19 -11.84
CA ASP A 173 22.27 5.89 -11.49
C ASP A 173 21.87 5.77 -10.01
N LEU A 174 22.88 5.81 -9.13
CA LEU A 174 22.63 5.74 -7.69
C LEU A 174 22.14 7.10 -7.18
N LEU A 175 20.86 7.21 -6.87
CA LEU A 175 20.31 8.35 -6.14
C LEU A 175 20.65 8.26 -4.65
N VAL A 176 21.64 9.04 -4.20
CA VAL A 176 22.03 9.14 -2.80
C VAL A 176 21.13 10.16 -2.09
N ARG A 177 20.44 9.70 -1.05
CA ARG A 177 19.66 10.50 -0.10
C ARG A 177 20.42 10.61 1.20
N PHE A 178 20.88 11.82 1.53
CA PHE A 178 21.76 12.08 2.67
C PHE A 178 21.03 12.92 3.73
N GLN A 179 21.15 12.52 4.99
CA GLN A 179 20.47 13.17 6.11
C GLN A 179 21.43 13.41 7.27
N LEU A 180 21.30 14.58 7.89
CA LEU A 180 21.88 14.92 9.19
C LEU A 180 20.71 15.15 10.14
N GLU A 181 20.69 14.49 11.28
CA GLU A 181 19.60 14.64 12.25
C GLU A 181 20.08 14.60 13.70
N GLU A 182 19.30 15.17 14.61
CA GLU A 182 19.53 15.09 16.05
C GLU A 182 19.19 13.69 16.56
N GLY A 183 20.11 13.08 17.30
CA GLY A 183 19.99 11.73 17.84
C GLY A 183 21.23 10.89 17.58
N SER A 184 21.22 9.68 18.14
CA SER A 184 22.28 8.67 17.98
C SER A 184 21.90 7.54 17.02
N THR A 185 20.66 7.51 16.56
CA THR A 185 20.11 6.46 15.69
C THR A 185 19.52 7.11 14.45
N ALA A 186 19.90 6.62 13.28
CA ALA A 186 19.40 7.14 12.01
C ALA A 186 17.95 6.73 11.84
N THR A 187 17.13 7.64 11.36
CA THR A 187 15.73 7.38 11.02
C THR A 187 15.54 7.35 9.50
N GLU A 188 14.36 6.94 9.03
CA GLU A 188 14.00 6.98 7.61
C GLU A 188 14.24 8.38 7.02
N TYR A 189 14.76 8.43 5.80
CA TYR A 189 15.10 9.70 5.15
C TYR A 189 13.87 10.60 4.96
N GLU A 190 14.02 11.88 5.28
CA GLU A 190 13.16 12.95 4.78
C GLU A 190 14.01 14.06 4.12
N PRO A 191 13.48 14.76 3.10
CA PRO A 191 14.16 15.90 2.50
C PRO A 191 14.34 17.03 3.51
N TYR A 192 15.37 17.85 3.30
CA TYR A 192 15.58 19.06 4.08
C TYR A 192 14.45 20.05 3.84
N VAL A 193 13.72 20.36 4.91
CA VAL A 193 12.61 21.33 4.90
C VAL A 193 12.81 22.48 5.89
N GLY A 194 14.06 22.95 5.97
CA GLY A 194 14.41 24.10 6.81
C GLY A 194 14.66 23.75 8.28
N GLY A 195 14.84 22.47 8.59
CA GLY A 195 14.96 22.00 9.97
C GLY A 195 13.68 22.16 10.80
N MET A 196 12.52 22.30 10.14
CA MET A 196 11.22 22.47 10.79
C MET A 196 10.11 21.69 10.08
N ALA A 197 9.02 21.39 10.78
CA ALA A 197 7.93 20.62 10.20
C ALA A 197 7.39 21.29 8.93
N ALA A 198 7.11 20.50 7.90
CA ALA A 198 6.56 20.95 6.64
C ALA A 198 5.19 20.27 6.38
N PRO A 199 4.28 20.92 5.65
CA PRO A 199 4.45 22.24 5.02
C PRO A 199 4.55 23.42 5.99
N ASN A 200 5.41 24.37 5.62
CA ASN A 200 5.59 25.66 6.28
C ASN A 200 5.88 26.74 5.22
N PRO A 201 5.84 28.05 5.57
CA PRO A 201 6.10 29.15 4.64
C PRO A 201 7.42 29.09 3.84
N GLY A 202 8.46 28.44 4.35
CA GLY A 202 9.73 28.26 3.63
C GLY A 202 9.77 26.98 2.78
N TYR A 203 8.91 26.01 3.09
CA TYR A 203 8.86 24.69 2.44
C TYR A 203 7.41 24.27 2.19
N PRO A 204 6.73 24.94 1.25
CA PRO A 204 5.36 24.61 0.91
C PRO A 204 5.26 23.22 0.27
N GLN A 205 4.15 22.53 0.54
CA GLN A 205 3.78 21.21 0.02
C GLN A 205 2.34 21.26 -0.50
N THR A 206 2.21 21.32 -1.82
CA THR A 206 0.91 21.16 -2.48
C THR A 206 0.38 19.75 -2.24
N PRO A 207 -0.85 19.57 -1.74
CA PRO A 207 -1.46 18.26 -1.63
C PRO A 207 -1.50 17.55 -2.98
N THR A 208 -1.22 16.25 -2.96
CA THR A 208 -1.38 15.38 -4.14
C THR A 208 -2.80 14.84 -4.15
N PHE A 209 -3.46 14.97 -5.29
CA PHE A 209 -4.82 14.46 -5.52
C PHE A 209 -4.81 13.39 -6.61
N SER A 210 -5.92 12.64 -6.72
CA SER A 210 -6.10 11.69 -7.81
C SER A 210 -6.16 12.43 -9.15
N ASN A 211 -5.18 12.14 -10.02
CA ASN A 211 -5.05 12.66 -11.38
C ASN A 211 -4.20 11.68 -12.19
N GLY A 212 -4.56 11.43 -13.45
CA GLY A 212 -3.97 10.38 -14.31
C GLY A 212 -5.05 9.67 -15.11
N ALA A 213 -4.76 8.48 -15.62
CA ALA A 213 -5.66 7.71 -16.44
C ALA A 213 -6.37 6.58 -15.67
N LEU A 214 -7.64 6.35 -15.99
CA LEU A 214 -8.39 5.15 -15.65
C LEU A 214 -8.34 4.17 -16.82
N ASN A 215 -7.86 2.97 -16.56
CA ASN A 215 -7.61 1.94 -17.57
C ASN A 215 -8.54 0.75 -17.35
N SER A 216 -8.95 0.12 -18.44
CA SER A 216 -9.64 -1.17 -18.46
C SER A 216 -8.97 -2.10 -19.48
N GLU A 217 -8.58 -3.29 -19.04
CA GLU A 217 -7.93 -4.29 -19.89
C GLU A 217 -8.41 -5.71 -19.63
N GLY A 218 -8.28 -6.56 -20.65
CA GLY A 218 -8.56 -7.99 -20.58
C GLY A 218 -7.31 -8.78 -20.26
N LEU A 219 -7.48 -10.08 -19.99
CA LEU A 219 -6.34 -10.92 -19.61
C LEU A 219 -5.48 -11.33 -20.81
N ASN A 220 -6.09 -11.50 -21.99
CA ASN A 220 -5.37 -11.76 -23.23
C ASN A 220 -5.01 -10.44 -23.92
N LEU A 221 -3.72 -10.20 -24.12
CA LEU A 221 -3.16 -8.98 -24.71
C LEU A 221 -2.78 -9.12 -26.20
N LEU A 222 -3.19 -10.19 -26.90
CA LEU A 222 -2.91 -10.41 -28.33
C LEU A 222 -4.15 -10.58 -29.23
N PRO A 223 -4.31 -9.78 -30.31
CA PRO A 223 -5.47 -9.81 -31.21
C PRO A 223 -5.67 -11.11 -31.98
N ASP A 224 -4.60 -11.83 -32.32
CA ASP A 224 -4.65 -12.95 -33.25
C ASP A 224 -4.00 -14.23 -32.71
N THR A 225 -4.66 -15.36 -33.03
CA THR A 225 -4.11 -16.72 -33.01
C THR A 225 -3.08 -16.89 -34.13
N ALA A 226 -1.80 -17.14 -33.81
CA ALA A 226 -0.77 -17.39 -34.81
C ALA A 226 -0.78 -18.86 -35.30
N VAL A 227 -1.52 -19.16 -36.37
CA VAL A 227 -1.53 -20.50 -36.98
C VAL A 227 -0.30 -20.68 -37.90
N PHE A 228 0.67 -21.50 -37.52
CA PHE A 228 1.80 -21.83 -38.39
C PHE A 228 1.53 -23.12 -39.18
N THR A 229 1.52 -23.00 -40.51
CA THR A 229 1.35 -24.15 -41.40
C THR A 229 2.57 -24.33 -42.26
N SER A 230 3.37 -25.34 -41.92
CA SER A 230 4.47 -25.94 -42.69
C SER A 230 5.70 -25.08 -42.97
N SER A 231 6.89 -25.65 -42.77
CA SER A 231 8.04 -25.37 -43.62
C SER A 231 8.66 -26.68 -44.11
N THR A 232 9.16 -26.66 -45.35
CA THR A 232 10.08 -27.65 -45.88
C THR A 232 11.41 -26.95 -46.16
N ARG A 233 12.47 -27.42 -45.46
CA ARG A 233 13.89 -27.52 -45.88
C ARG A 233 14.94 -26.72 -45.08
N ASP A 234 16.04 -27.43 -44.77
CA ASP A 234 17.41 -27.06 -44.36
C ASP A 234 17.63 -25.95 -43.32
N GLY A 235 17.58 -26.31 -42.04
CA GLY A 235 18.48 -25.74 -41.02
C GLY A 235 18.14 -24.37 -40.40
N ASP A 236 16.99 -23.76 -40.69
CA ASP A 236 16.66 -22.42 -40.18
C ASP A 236 15.83 -22.39 -38.88
N VAL A 237 16.06 -21.30 -38.12
CA VAL A 237 15.29 -20.83 -36.94
C VAL A 237 13.92 -20.33 -37.41
N PHE A 238 12.81 -20.82 -36.84
CA PHE A 238 11.49 -20.24 -37.12
C PHE A 238 11.35 -18.93 -36.36
N THR A 239 11.27 -17.83 -37.09
CA THR A 239 11.11 -16.53 -36.46
C THR A 239 9.64 -16.18 -36.25
N PHE A 240 9.18 -16.14 -34.98
CA PHE A 240 7.94 -15.41 -34.67
C PHE A 240 8.13 -13.92 -34.87
N ALA A 241 9.39 -13.45 -34.82
CA ALA A 241 9.85 -12.09 -35.07
C ALA A 241 8.94 -11.29 -36.00
N ASP A 242 8.93 -11.57 -37.30
CA ASP A 242 8.25 -10.73 -38.28
C ASP A 242 6.73 -10.73 -38.10
N GLN A 243 6.15 -11.83 -37.59
CA GLN A 243 4.70 -11.97 -37.39
C GLN A 243 4.22 -11.32 -36.09
N VAL A 244 4.99 -11.47 -35.01
CA VAL A 244 4.76 -10.84 -33.70
C VAL A 244 5.07 -9.35 -33.81
N TYR A 245 6.20 -8.98 -34.42
CA TYR A 245 6.65 -7.60 -34.62
C TYR A 245 5.66 -6.77 -35.45
N ASP A 246 5.19 -7.25 -36.62
CA ASP A 246 4.22 -6.50 -37.43
C ASP A 246 2.82 -6.40 -36.79
N ARG A 247 2.41 -7.38 -35.96
CA ARG A 247 1.06 -7.44 -35.36
C ARG A 247 0.96 -6.80 -33.97
N ILE A 248 2.06 -6.77 -33.22
CA ILE A 248 2.08 -6.36 -31.81
C ILE A 248 2.81 -5.02 -31.65
N LEU A 249 3.88 -4.79 -32.42
CA LEU A 249 4.81 -3.66 -32.22
C LEU A 249 4.70 -2.55 -33.27
N ARG A 250 3.77 -2.63 -34.23
CA ARG A 250 3.31 -1.45 -34.99
C ARG A 250 2.55 -0.42 -34.13
N LYS A 251 2.69 -0.53 -32.80
CA LYS A 251 2.29 0.42 -31.74
C LYS A 251 0.80 0.56 -31.43
N GLU A 252 -0.06 -0.32 -31.96
CA GLU A 252 -1.52 -0.15 -31.80
C GLU A 252 -2.18 -1.15 -30.83
N TYR A 253 -1.53 -2.27 -30.45
CA TYR A 253 -2.23 -3.38 -29.79
C TYR A 253 -1.67 -3.79 -28.41
N TRP A 254 -0.37 -3.72 -28.17
CA TRP A 254 0.18 -4.00 -26.84
C TRP A 254 1.41 -3.15 -26.57
N THR A 255 1.43 -2.53 -25.38
CA THR A 255 2.60 -1.80 -24.88
C THR A 255 3.12 -2.57 -23.65
N PRO A 256 4.27 -3.26 -23.75
CA PRO A 256 4.86 -3.93 -22.58
C PRO A 256 5.27 -2.90 -21.53
N LYS A 257 5.20 -3.28 -20.25
CA LYS A 257 5.69 -2.49 -19.11
C LYS A 257 7.09 -2.98 -18.73
N GLU A 258 7.99 -2.08 -18.32
CA GLU A 258 9.32 -2.45 -17.81
C GLU A 258 9.18 -3.22 -16.49
N ASP A 259 10.16 -4.08 -16.19
CA ASP A 259 10.25 -4.90 -14.97
C ASP A 259 8.97 -5.70 -14.60
N THR A 260 8.21 -6.14 -15.59
CA THR A 260 6.88 -6.74 -15.41
C THR A 260 6.86 -8.21 -15.83
N GLU A 261 6.23 -9.05 -15.00
CA GLU A 261 6.02 -10.47 -15.27
C GLU A 261 4.85 -10.69 -16.25
N TYR A 262 5.04 -11.59 -17.20
CA TYR A 262 4.04 -12.02 -18.16
C TYR A 262 4.11 -13.55 -18.35
N THR A 263 3.02 -14.14 -18.84
CA THR A 263 2.97 -15.53 -19.29
C THR A 263 2.61 -15.60 -20.75
N ILE A 264 3.46 -16.26 -21.54
CA ILE A 264 3.11 -16.64 -22.91
C ILE A 264 2.41 -18.00 -22.87
N VAL A 265 1.20 -18.03 -23.41
CA VAL A 265 0.39 -19.24 -23.51
C VAL A 265 0.40 -19.73 -24.94
N LEU A 266 0.70 -21.02 -25.13
CA LEU A 266 0.55 -21.71 -26.40
C LEU A 266 -0.58 -22.73 -26.29
N ASP A 267 -1.73 -22.47 -26.92
CA ASP A 267 -2.77 -23.49 -27.15
C ASP A 267 -2.38 -24.29 -28.40
N ILE A 268 -1.61 -25.36 -28.25
CA ILE A 268 -1.09 -26.17 -29.34
C ILE A 268 -2.22 -27.05 -29.89
N LEU A 269 -2.66 -26.74 -31.11
CA LEU A 269 -3.76 -27.39 -31.82
C LEU A 269 -3.29 -28.55 -32.69
N GLU A 270 -2.07 -28.45 -33.23
CA GLU A 270 -1.45 -29.48 -34.07
C GLU A 270 0.06 -29.39 -33.90
N ASN A 271 0.72 -30.52 -33.66
CA ASN A 271 2.16 -30.63 -33.64
C ASN A 271 2.58 -31.97 -34.24
N THR A 272 3.10 -31.95 -35.47
CA THR A 272 3.55 -33.13 -36.20
C THR A 272 5.07 -33.21 -36.35
N PHE A 273 5.81 -32.35 -35.64
CA PHE A 273 7.27 -32.40 -35.63
C PHE A 273 7.78 -33.67 -34.95
N THR A 274 8.90 -34.18 -35.45
CA THR A 274 9.53 -35.44 -35.03
C THR A 274 10.74 -35.25 -34.10
N ASP A 275 11.01 -34.01 -33.69
CA ASP A 275 12.04 -33.65 -32.72
C ASP A 275 11.50 -32.58 -31.77
N GLU A 276 12.15 -32.41 -30.62
CA GLU A 276 11.80 -31.36 -29.66
C GLU A 276 12.04 -29.97 -30.28
N MET A 277 11.12 -29.05 -29.98
CA MET A 277 11.25 -27.65 -30.37
C MET A 277 11.54 -26.82 -29.13
N VAL A 278 12.37 -25.80 -29.25
CA VAL A 278 12.68 -24.89 -28.16
C VAL A 278 12.18 -23.50 -28.52
N LEU A 279 11.19 -23.00 -27.78
CA LEU A 279 10.79 -21.60 -27.81
C LEU A 279 11.86 -20.78 -27.10
N ILE A 280 12.43 -19.80 -27.79
CA ILE A 280 13.50 -18.93 -27.26
C ILE A 280 13.23 -17.47 -27.65
N SER A 281 13.73 -16.50 -26.89
CA SER A 281 13.77 -15.10 -27.30
C SER A 281 15.21 -14.64 -27.50
N ASP A 282 15.42 -13.58 -28.27
CA ASP A 282 16.71 -12.88 -28.27
C ASP A 282 16.84 -11.90 -27.11
N ASN A 283 18.09 -11.57 -26.76
CA ASN A 283 18.42 -10.57 -25.74
C ASN A 283 18.06 -9.13 -26.15
N ARG A 284 17.36 -8.94 -27.28
CA ARG A 284 16.97 -7.61 -27.81
C ARG A 284 15.44 -7.45 -27.89
N PHE A 285 14.68 -8.46 -27.44
CA PHE A 285 13.22 -8.45 -27.32
C PHE A 285 12.83 -7.99 -25.91
N TYR A 286 11.57 -7.58 -25.72
CA TYR A 286 11.10 -7.02 -24.44
C TYR A 286 11.26 -7.94 -23.23
N PHE A 287 11.35 -9.25 -23.44
CA PHE A 287 11.48 -10.26 -22.39
C PHE A 287 12.93 -10.68 -22.15
N ASN A 288 13.31 -10.78 -20.88
CA ASN A 288 14.57 -11.36 -20.43
C ASN A 288 14.64 -12.83 -20.89
N GLU A 289 15.75 -13.21 -21.53
CA GLU A 289 16.16 -14.56 -21.96
C GLU A 289 15.12 -15.68 -21.74
N MET A 290 14.26 -15.92 -22.75
CA MET A 290 13.26 -16.98 -22.73
C MET A 290 13.83 -18.29 -23.25
N ARG A 291 13.51 -19.41 -22.59
CA ARG A 291 13.78 -20.76 -23.10
C ARG A 291 12.76 -21.78 -22.59
N TYR A 292 11.99 -22.39 -23.49
CA TYR A 292 11.01 -23.42 -23.16
C TYR A 292 11.03 -24.57 -24.17
N VAL A 293 11.09 -25.81 -23.70
CA VAL A 293 11.11 -27.00 -24.57
C VAL A 293 9.69 -27.52 -24.76
N ILE A 294 9.25 -27.58 -26.01
CA ILE A 294 7.99 -28.20 -26.45
C ILE A 294 8.28 -29.67 -26.81
N PRO A 295 7.73 -30.64 -26.06
CA PRO A 295 7.92 -32.05 -26.35
C PRO A 295 7.36 -32.47 -27.72
N ILE A 296 7.93 -33.54 -28.26
CA ILE A 296 7.50 -34.16 -29.52
C ILE A 296 6.01 -34.51 -29.45
N GLY A 297 5.23 -34.02 -30.43
CA GLY A 297 3.80 -34.34 -30.55
C GLY A 297 2.91 -33.74 -29.46
N MET A 298 3.40 -32.77 -28.66
CA MET A 298 2.57 -32.10 -27.65
C MET A 298 1.34 -31.43 -28.28
N ILE A 299 0.17 -31.73 -27.74
CA ILE A 299 -1.12 -31.07 -28.03
C ILE A 299 -1.68 -30.56 -26.69
N GLY A 300 -2.35 -29.40 -26.70
CA GLY A 300 -2.88 -28.77 -25.50
C GLY A 300 -2.09 -27.52 -25.09
N ARG A 301 -2.18 -27.13 -23.82
CA ARG A 301 -1.65 -25.85 -23.34
C ARG A 301 -0.21 -25.94 -22.86
N ALA A 302 0.60 -24.97 -23.24
CA ALA A 302 1.88 -24.66 -22.62
C ALA A 302 1.85 -23.23 -22.05
N ALA A 303 2.50 -23.02 -20.91
CA ALA A 303 2.65 -21.72 -20.27
C ALA A 303 4.14 -21.42 -20.05
N VAL A 304 4.58 -20.25 -20.50
CA VAL A 304 5.98 -19.81 -20.41
C VAL A 304 6.03 -18.47 -19.68
N ASN A 305 6.47 -18.49 -18.43
CA ASN A 305 6.63 -17.30 -17.61
C ASN A 305 7.89 -16.53 -18.04
N VAL A 306 7.75 -15.22 -18.20
CA VAL A 306 8.82 -14.31 -18.64
C VAL A 306 8.72 -12.98 -17.93
N LYS A 307 9.84 -12.30 -17.75
CA LYS A 307 9.91 -10.95 -17.19
C LYS A 307 10.45 -9.98 -18.22
N THR A 308 9.91 -8.77 -18.31
CA THR A 308 10.48 -7.73 -19.16
C THR A 308 11.74 -7.10 -18.57
N TRP A 309 12.53 -6.42 -19.40
CA TRP A 309 13.70 -5.65 -18.95
C TRP A 309 13.31 -4.52 -18.01
N SER A 310 14.22 -4.17 -17.09
CA SER A 310 14.06 -3.03 -16.19
C SER A 310 14.17 -1.66 -16.88
N SER A 311 14.68 -1.63 -18.12
CA SER A 311 14.65 -0.48 -19.03
C SER A 311 14.61 -0.98 -20.49
N PHE A 312 13.83 -0.29 -21.33
CA PHE A 312 13.71 -0.58 -22.76
C PHE A 312 14.73 0.15 -23.63
N ASP A 313 15.66 0.91 -23.07
CA ASP A 313 16.69 1.65 -23.84
C ASP A 313 17.61 0.73 -24.66
N SER A 314 17.67 -0.55 -24.30
CA SER A 314 18.42 -1.60 -25.01
C SER A 314 17.59 -2.36 -26.05
N VAL A 315 16.28 -2.12 -26.14
CA VAL A 315 15.35 -2.79 -27.06
C VAL A 315 15.42 -2.12 -28.43
N THR A 316 15.87 -2.86 -29.44
CA THR A 316 16.11 -2.32 -30.78
C THR A 316 15.24 -2.96 -31.87
N SER A 317 15.05 -4.28 -31.83
CA SER A 317 14.13 -5.08 -32.67
C SER A 317 14.43 -6.56 -32.40
N GLY A 318 13.85 -7.07 -31.32
CA GLY A 318 14.03 -8.47 -30.93
C GLY A 318 12.98 -9.42 -31.49
N SER A 319 13.13 -10.71 -31.19
CA SER A 319 12.31 -11.78 -31.74
C SER A 319 12.08 -12.92 -30.75
N ILE A 320 10.91 -13.56 -30.84
CA ILE A 320 10.68 -14.91 -30.31
C ILE A 320 10.90 -15.91 -31.45
N TRP A 321 11.47 -17.07 -31.16
CA TRP A 321 11.79 -18.10 -32.12
C TRP A 321 11.40 -19.49 -31.63
N LEU A 322 11.01 -20.38 -32.56
CA LEU A 322 11.03 -21.82 -32.34
C LEU A 322 12.27 -22.38 -33.01
N ASN A 323 13.14 -23.03 -32.24
CA ASN A 323 14.41 -23.56 -32.71
C ASN A 323 14.50 -25.08 -32.49
N THR A 324 15.20 -25.78 -33.36
CA THR A 324 15.51 -27.20 -33.21
C THR A 324 16.87 -27.50 -33.84
N PRO A 325 17.72 -28.35 -33.20
CA PRO A 325 19.09 -28.59 -33.65
C PRO A 325 19.18 -29.47 -34.91
N LYS A 326 18.07 -30.01 -35.42
CA LYS A 326 18.03 -30.91 -36.57
C LYS A 326 17.06 -30.41 -37.64
N THR A 327 17.33 -30.76 -38.88
CA THR A 327 16.35 -30.59 -39.96
C THR A 327 15.15 -31.49 -39.70
N VAL A 328 13.99 -30.89 -39.46
CA VAL A 328 12.71 -31.56 -39.23
C VAL A 328 11.67 -31.08 -40.24
N THR A 329 10.63 -31.87 -40.47
CA THR A 329 9.47 -31.47 -41.30
C THR A 329 8.22 -31.78 -40.51
N GLY A 330 7.31 -30.81 -40.44
CA GLY A 330 6.11 -30.92 -39.62
C GLY A 330 5.22 -29.68 -39.74
N ILE A 331 4.12 -29.74 -39.01
CA ILE A 331 3.11 -28.70 -38.86
C ILE A 331 3.04 -28.38 -37.37
N PHE A 332 3.08 -27.10 -37.02
CA PHE A 332 2.84 -26.64 -35.65
C PHE A 332 1.80 -25.53 -35.66
N LYS A 333 0.57 -25.84 -35.27
CA LYS A 333 -0.50 -24.86 -35.12
C LYS A 333 -0.69 -24.59 -33.65
N ALA A 334 -0.57 -23.33 -33.24
CA ALA A 334 -0.90 -22.93 -31.88
C ALA A 334 -1.70 -21.63 -31.87
N LYS A 335 -2.46 -21.38 -30.81
CA LYS A 335 -2.85 -20.01 -30.45
C LYS A 335 -1.84 -19.46 -29.48
N VAL A 336 -1.50 -18.18 -29.61
CA VAL A 336 -0.55 -17.51 -28.72
C VAL A 336 -1.31 -16.42 -27.99
N SER A 337 -1.19 -16.41 -26.66
CA SER A 337 -1.67 -15.32 -25.80
C SER A 337 -0.54 -14.83 -24.94
N ILE A 338 -0.55 -13.55 -24.58
CA ILE A 338 0.31 -12.98 -23.54
C ILE A 338 -0.61 -12.52 -22.42
N LEU A 339 -0.41 -13.07 -21.23
CA LEU A 339 -1.15 -12.75 -20.03
C LEU A 339 -0.25 -11.94 -19.09
N LEU A 340 -0.79 -10.92 -18.42
CA LEU A 340 -0.08 -10.20 -17.37
C LEU A 340 0.04 -11.07 -16.12
N GLY A 341 1.25 -11.22 -15.57
CA GLY A 341 1.55 -12.06 -14.41
C GLY A 341 2.01 -13.48 -14.77
N THR A 342 2.12 -14.32 -13.74
CA THR A 342 2.71 -15.68 -13.83
C THR A 342 1.61 -16.74 -13.72
N TYR A 343 1.53 -17.63 -14.71
CA TYR A 343 0.57 -18.73 -14.75
C TYR A 343 1.26 -20.09 -14.94
N THR A 344 0.55 -21.14 -14.56
CA THR A 344 0.85 -22.55 -14.78
C THR A 344 -0.24 -23.14 -15.65
N VAL A 345 0.02 -24.25 -16.34
CA VAL A 345 -0.99 -24.89 -17.21
C VAL A 345 -2.29 -25.21 -16.45
N ASP A 346 -2.19 -25.54 -15.16
CA ASP A 346 -3.33 -25.91 -14.31
C ASP A 346 -4.20 -24.72 -13.88
N ASN A 347 -3.67 -23.49 -13.91
CA ASN A 347 -4.38 -22.27 -13.52
C ASN A 347 -4.59 -21.30 -14.69
N LEU A 348 -4.33 -21.73 -15.92
CA LEU A 348 -4.56 -20.90 -17.10
C LEU A 348 -6.05 -20.59 -17.25
N PRO A 349 -6.42 -19.31 -17.47
CA PRO A 349 -7.79 -18.95 -17.81
C PRO A 349 -8.23 -19.65 -19.10
N GLU A 350 -9.55 -19.76 -19.32
CA GLU A 350 -10.04 -20.10 -20.66
C GLU A 350 -9.57 -19.05 -21.66
N HIS A 351 -9.25 -19.46 -22.90
CA HIS A 351 -8.76 -18.54 -23.93
C HIS A 351 -9.77 -17.40 -24.13
N GLN A 352 -9.34 -16.17 -23.85
CA GLN A 352 -10.17 -14.99 -23.96
C GLN A 352 -9.96 -14.31 -25.32
N PRO A 353 -11.02 -13.81 -25.98
CA PRO A 353 -10.85 -12.96 -27.14
C PRO A 353 -10.12 -11.68 -26.71
N TYR A 354 -9.10 -11.29 -27.45
CA TYR A 354 -8.40 -10.05 -27.15
C TYR A 354 -9.28 -8.83 -27.34
N ARG A 355 -9.05 -7.87 -26.46
CA ARG A 355 -9.59 -6.53 -26.49
C ARG A 355 -8.43 -5.57 -26.19
N PRO A 356 -8.19 -4.56 -27.04
CA PRO A 356 -7.21 -3.53 -26.72
C PRO A 356 -7.55 -2.89 -25.37
N PRO A 357 -6.54 -2.62 -24.52
CA PRO A 357 -6.74 -1.79 -23.35
C PRO A 357 -7.37 -0.45 -23.75
N VAL A 358 -8.34 0.00 -22.96
CA VAL A 358 -8.97 1.31 -23.14
C VAL A 358 -8.63 2.19 -21.94
N SER A 359 -8.29 3.43 -22.20
CA SER A 359 -7.84 4.39 -21.20
C SER A 359 -8.59 5.70 -21.36
N ILE A 360 -9.00 6.29 -20.25
CA ILE A 360 -9.58 7.64 -20.20
C ILE A 360 -8.79 8.50 -19.20
N GLU A 361 -8.47 9.73 -19.59
CA GLU A 361 -7.80 10.69 -18.71
C GLU A 361 -8.80 11.22 -17.68
N LEU A 362 -8.47 11.12 -16.39
CA LEU A 362 -9.27 11.65 -15.32
C LEU A 362 -8.96 13.14 -15.11
N PRO A 363 -9.97 14.00 -14.86
CA PRO A 363 -9.72 15.30 -14.27
C PRO A 363 -9.11 15.11 -12.87
N ILE A 364 -8.43 16.13 -12.36
CA ILE A 364 -8.00 16.16 -10.96
C ILE A 364 -9.23 16.00 -10.07
N LEU A 365 -9.29 14.96 -9.25
CA LEU A 365 -10.35 14.73 -8.26
C LEU A 365 -9.80 15.01 -6.86
N ARG A 366 -10.15 16.17 -6.31
CA ARG A 366 -9.63 16.63 -5.02
C ARG A 366 -10.36 15.96 -3.87
N ALA A 367 -9.67 15.78 -2.75
CA ALA A 367 -10.29 15.28 -1.52
C ALA A 367 -9.58 15.84 -0.29
N ILE A 368 -10.35 16.23 0.73
CA ILE A 368 -9.82 16.69 2.01
C ILE A 368 -10.13 15.61 3.05
N PRO A 369 -9.13 14.89 3.57
CA PRO A 369 -9.33 13.97 4.70
C PRO A 369 -9.92 14.72 5.91
N ASP A 370 -10.65 14.02 6.78
CA ASP A 370 -11.11 14.56 8.07
C ASP A 370 -10.21 14.17 9.26
N GLY A 371 -9.22 13.30 9.01
CA GLY A 371 -8.27 12.76 9.99
C GLY A 371 -8.80 11.65 10.89
N ASN A 372 -10.07 11.26 10.73
CA ASN A 372 -10.73 10.15 11.42
C ASN A 372 -10.96 8.96 10.48
N GLY A 373 -10.19 8.87 9.40
CA GLY A 373 -10.33 7.85 8.35
C GLY A 373 -11.44 8.16 7.33
N GLY A 374 -12.09 9.33 7.41
CA GLY A 374 -13.09 9.82 6.47
C GLY A 374 -12.60 11.03 5.66
N PHE A 375 -13.56 11.73 5.07
CA PHE A 375 -13.31 12.91 4.24
C PHE A 375 -14.25 14.04 4.64
N SER A 376 -13.69 15.24 4.75
CA SER A 376 -14.46 16.47 4.94
C SER A 376 -15.16 16.93 3.65
N ALA A 377 -14.54 16.66 2.49
CA ALA A 377 -15.10 16.91 1.16
C ALA A 377 -14.34 16.06 0.13
N ARG A 378 -15.03 15.58 -0.90
CA ARG A 378 -14.44 14.67 -1.90
C ARG A 378 -15.11 14.82 -3.26
N ASP A 379 -14.34 15.28 -4.24
CA ASP A 379 -14.80 15.34 -5.63
C ASP A 379 -15.13 13.94 -6.16
N SER A 380 -16.12 13.87 -7.05
CA SER A 380 -16.57 12.61 -7.62
C SER A 380 -16.97 12.74 -9.09
N LEU A 381 -16.76 11.66 -9.85
CA LEU A 381 -17.31 11.45 -11.18
C LEU A 381 -18.41 10.39 -11.09
N THR A 382 -19.55 10.69 -11.71
CA THR A 382 -20.64 9.72 -11.91
C THR A 382 -20.95 9.63 -13.39
N ALA A 383 -21.02 8.43 -13.95
CA ALA A 383 -21.37 8.25 -15.35
C ALA A 383 -22.82 8.72 -15.62
N VAL A 384 -23.05 9.32 -16.79
CA VAL A 384 -24.36 9.83 -17.18
C VAL A 384 -25.19 8.70 -17.79
N GLU A 385 -26.34 8.42 -17.19
CA GLU A 385 -27.25 7.38 -17.68
C GLU A 385 -27.66 7.65 -19.14
N GLY A 386 -27.50 6.64 -19.99
CA GLY A 386 -27.86 6.71 -21.41
C GLY A 386 -26.88 7.49 -22.30
N MET A 387 -25.77 8.01 -21.76
CA MET A 387 -24.73 8.71 -22.52
C MET A 387 -23.35 8.09 -22.25
N PRO A 388 -22.99 6.98 -22.93
CA PRO A 388 -21.67 6.37 -22.80
C PRO A 388 -20.53 7.37 -22.99
N GLY A 389 -19.55 7.33 -22.10
CA GLY A 389 -18.37 8.21 -22.11
C GLY A 389 -18.57 9.62 -21.57
N TRP A 390 -19.79 9.96 -21.13
CA TRP A 390 -20.09 11.22 -20.45
C TRP A 390 -20.20 11.02 -18.94
N TYR A 391 -19.65 11.96 -18.18
CA TYR A 391 -19.63 11.94 -16.72
C TYR A 391 -20.06 13.29 -16.15
N ASP A 392 -20.80 13.24 -15.04
CA ASP A 392 -21.08 14.41 -14.20
C ASP A 392 -19.96 14.50 -13.14
N LEU A 393 -19.08 15.50 -13.30
CA LEU A 393 -18.03 15.86 -12.37
C LEU A 393 -18.61 16.76 -11.29
N ARG A 394 -18.80 16.18 -10.10
CA ARG A 394 -19.26 16.91 -8.92
C ARG A 394 -18.06 17.38 -8.10
N ARG A 395 -17.92 18.70 -7.96
CA ARG A 395 -16.90 19.34 -7.12
C ARG A 395 -17.48 19.58 -5.74
N GLU A 396 -16.85 18.99 -4.73
CA GLU A 396 -17.11 19.30 -3.32
C GLU A 396 -15.96 20.11 -2.71
N VAL A 397 -14.79 20.10 -3.33
CA VAL A 397 -13.61 20.81 -2.85
C VAL A 397 -13.38 22.06 -3.68
N GLY A 398 -13.42 23.22 -3.02
CA GLY A 398 -12.98 24.50 -3.53
C GLY A 398 -11.46 24.63 -3.41
N GLU A 399 -10.88 25.42 -4.31
CA GLU A 399 -9.46 25.79 -4.31
C GLU A 399 -9.37 27.30 -4.47
N GLU A 400 -8.66 27.97 -3.56
CA GLU A 400 -8.39 29.40 -3.65
C GLU A 400 -6.89 29.66 -3.51
N GLN A 401 -6.32 30.39 -4.48
CA GLN A 401 -5.00 30.98 -4.35
C GLN A 401 -5.13 32.33 -3.65
N ILE A 402 -4.49 32.46 -2.50
CA ILE A 402 -4.62 33.65 -1.68
C ILE A 402 -3.74 34.77 -2.24
N SER A 403 -4.38 35.76 -2.86
CA SER A 403 -3.74 36.91 -3.50
C SER A 403 -4.07 38.25 -2.84
N ARG A 404 -4.94 38.24 -1.82
CA ARG A 404 -5.38 39.44 -1.09
C ARG A 404 -5.59 39.15 0.39
N LEU A 405 -5.36 40.17 1.22
CA LEU A 405 -5.49 40.08 2.67
C LEU A 405 -6.23 41.27 3.27
N VAL A 406 -7.12 40.99 4.20
CA VAL A 406 -7.75 41.97 5.08
C VAL A 406 -7.45 41.60 6.54
N ARG A 407 -7.27 42.59 7.41
CA ARG A 407 -6.77 42.40 8.79
C ARG A 407 -7.92 42.39 9.80
N ASN A 408 -7.96 41.42 10.71
CA ASN A 408 -8.89 41.45 11.84
C ASN A 408 -8.16 41.18 13.17
N ASP A 409 -7.84 42.28 13.86
CA ASP A 409 -7.47 42.35 15.27
C ASP A 409 -6.21 41.62 15.78
N ARG A 410 -5.76 42.03 16.98
CA ARG A 410 -4.56 41.54 17.66
C ARG A 410 -4.96 40.68 18.86
N THR A 411 -4.61 39.40 18.85
CA THR A 411 -4.67 38.55 20.06
C THR A 411 -3.28 37.99 20.37
N ALA A 412 -2.82 38.21 21.61
CA ALA A 412 -1.64 37.58 22.21
C ALA A 412 -0.35 37.56 21.35
N GLY A 413 -0.03 38.65 20.63
CA GLY A 413 1.24 38.78 19.90
C GLY A 413 1.29 38.15 18.51
N SER A 414 0.15 37.73 17.95
CA SER A 414 0.03 37.30 16.54
C SER A 414 -0.94 38.20 15.75
N TYR A 415 -0.75 38.30 14.43
CA TYR A 415 -1.70 38.91 13.50
C TYR A 415 -2.57 37.86 12.82
N ILE A 416 -3.89 38.10 12.83
CA ILE A 416 -4.86 37.29 12.10
C ILE A 416 -5.21 38.03 10.80
N TYR A 417 -4.98 37.35 9.68
CA TYR A 417 -5.39 37.81 8.36
C TYR A 417 -6.59 37.03 7.89
N TYR A 418 -7.36 37.64 6.98
CA TYR A 418 -8.46 36.98 6.33
C TYR A 418 -8.60 37.35 4.85
N THR A 419 -9.26 36.48 4.09
CA THR A 419 -9.60 36.71 2.68
C THR A 419 -10.97 36.12 2.39
N ASP A 420 -11.73 36.73 1.46
CA ASP A 420 -13.03 36.15 1.10
C ASP A 420 -12.87 35.04 0.04
N VAL A 421 -13.57 33.93 0.24
CA VAL A 421 -13.68 32.76 -0.64
C VAL A 421 -15.12 32.54 -1.11
N PRO A 422 -15.36 32.18 -2.37
CA PRO A 422 -16.71 32.00 -2.91
C PRO A 422 -17.41 30.75 -2.32
N ALA A 423 -18.08 30.93 -1.17
CA ALA A 423 -19.00 30.01 -0.47
C ALA A 423 -18.34 28.76 0.16
N GLU A 424 -17.87 28.91 1.40
CA GLU A 424 -17.22 27.85 2.19
C GLU A 424 -18.24 27.04 3.01
N GLY A 425 -18.21 25.71 2.87
CA GLY A 425 -18.97 24.76 3.67
C GLY A 425 -18.23 24.33 4.95
N PRO A 426 -18.91 23.68 5.90
CA PRO A 426 -18.30 23.26 7.15
C PRO A 426 -17.27 22.14 6.92
N GLY A 427 -16.15 22.18 7.65
CA GLY A 427 -15.19 21.09 7.67
C GLY A 427 -13.73 21.51 7.80
N VAL A 428 -12.82 20.54 7.66
CA VAL A 428 -11.37 20.74 7.73
C VAL A 428 -10.85 21.28 6.39
N LYS A 429 -9.73 21.99 6.42
CA LYS A 429 -9.09 22.64 5.27
C LYS A 429 -7.66 22.14 5.11
N MET A 430 -7.15 22.21 3.88
CA MET A 430 -5.74 21.94 3.58
C MET A 430 -5.07 23.19 3.02
N CYS A 431 -3.77 23.34 3.25
CA CYS A 431 -3.04 24.52 2.81
C CYS A 431 -1.65 24.16 2.31
N SER A 432 -1.20 24.76 1.21
CA SER A 432 0.13 24.45 0.66
C SER A 432 1.27 24.86 1.61
N HIS A 433 1.07 25.82 2.51
CA HIS A 433 2.13 26.34 3.38
C HIS A 433 1.97 25.96 4.85
N TYR A 434 0.92 25.23 5.21
CA TYR A 434 0.67 24.86 6.60
C TYR A 434 0.18 23.43 6.70
N ARG A 435 0.72 22.71 7.68
CA ARG A 435 0.41 21.30 7.91
C ARG A 435 -1.07 21.10 8.17
N TYR A 436 -1.68 20.21 7.37
CA TYR A 436 -3.00 19.68 7.64
C TYR A 436 -3.06 19.06 9.04
N ARG A 437 -4.02 19.51 9.85
CA ARG A 437 -4.33 18.95 11.18
C ARG A 437 -5.84 18.76 11.29
N PRO A 438 -6.30 17.59 11.72
CA PRO A 438 -7.74 17.32 11.88
C PRO A 438 -8.35 17.94 13.14
N GLU A 439 -7.52 18.44 14.08
CA GLU A 439 -7.96 19.02 15.36
C GLU A 439 -7.64 20.51 15.46
N PHE A 440 -8.58 21.26 16.05
CA PHE A 440 -8.42 22.68 16.41
C PHE A 440 -7.47 22.84 17.63
N ASN A 441 -6.15 22.68 17.48
CA ASN A 441 -5.17 22.79 18.58
C ASN A 441 -4.11 23.91 18.46
N HIS A 442 -4.42 25.08 19.05
CA HIS A 442 -3.99 26.47 18.82
C HIS A 442 -2.50 26.88 18.50
N ASP A 443 -1.52 25.99 18.39
CA ASP A 443 -0.10 26.37 18.49
C ASP A 443 0.76 26.37 17.19
N GLU A 444 0.24 25.84 16.08
CA GLU A 444 0.92 25.89 14.77
C GLU A 444 -0.05 26.41 13.71
N GLY A 445 0.14 27.67 13.27
CA GLY A 445 -0.55 28.25 12.11
C GLY A 445 -2.06 27.99 12.09
N PHE A 446 -2.78 28.56 13.05
CA PHE A 446 -4.22 28.30 13.17
C PHE A 446 -5.02 28.85 12.00
N PHE A 447 -5.71 27.93 11.32
CA PHE A 447 -7.10 28.12 10.94
C PHE A 447 -7.94 27.97 12.22
N SER A 448 -7.98 28.98 13.10
CA SER A 448 -8.85 28.94 14.28
C SER A 448 -10.24 29.46 13.91
N ASP A 449 -11.27 28.67 14.19
CA ASP A 449 -12.60 29.21 14.39
C ASP A 449 -12.61 30.06 15.67
N GLY A 450 -13.32 31.17 15.62
CA GLY A 450 -13.23 32.23 16.62
C GLY A 450 -14.18 33.39 16.42
N GLY A 451 -15.39 33.14 15.91
CA GLY A 451 -16.56 33.95 16.25
C GLY A 451 -16.66 35.35 15.66
N LEU A 452 -17.17 35.42 14.44
CA LEU A 452 -18.31 36.28 14.05
C LEU A 452 -18.75 35.81 12.65
N LYS A 453 -19.85 35.06 12.56
CA LYS A 453 -20.49 34.72 11.29
C LYS A 453 -20.94 36.01 10.59
N PHE A 454 -20.15 36.50 9.65
CA PHE A 454 -20.59 37.31 8.52
C PHE A 454 -19.81 36.92 7.27
N GLY A 455 -20.28 35.88 6.57
CA GLY A 455 -19.90 35.61 5.19
C GLY A 455 -18.68 34.69 4.95
N GLN A 456 -18.30 34.75 3.68
CA GLN A 456 -17.40 33.92 2.87
C GLN A 456 -15.91 34.09 3.23
N VAL A 457 -15.43 33.87 4.47
CA VAL A 457 -14.08 34.35 4.90
C VAL A 457 -13.18 33.27 5.54
N LEU A 458 -11.93 33.14 5.06
CA LEU A 458 -10.88 32.28 5.63
C LEU A 458 -9.92 33.07 6.53
N PHE A 459 -9.65 32.60 7.75
CA PHE A 459 -8.66 33.19 8.68
C PHE A 459 -7.35 32.39 8.73
N PHE A 460 -6.21 33.08 8.76
CA PHE A 460 -4.90 32.44 8.95
C PHE A 460 -3.88 33.36 9.63
N ASN A 461 -2.92 32.74 10.32
CA ASN A 461 -1.85 33.41 11.05
C ASN A 461 -0.53 33.28 10.29
N LEU A 462 0.06 34.41 9.89
CA LEU A 462 1.40 34.45 9.29
C LEU A 462 2.44 34.73 10.38
N LYS A 463 3.09 33.67 10.91
CA LYS A 463 4.22 33.81 11.84
C LYS A 463 5.36 34.59 11.17
N GLY A 464 5.85 35.65 11.83
CA GLY A 464 6.98 36.47 11.37
C GLY A 464 6.69 37.96 11.28
N PHE A 465 5.40 38.35 11.20
CA PHE A 465 4.98 39.75 11.28
C PHE A 465 4.61 40.06 12.73
N VAL A 466 5.54 40.60 13.52
CA VAL A 466 5.27 41.11 14.87
C VAL A 466 5.78 42.55 14.90
N SER A 467 4.91 43.56 15.03
CA SER A 467 5.42 44.91 15.25
C SER A 467 5.98 45.02 16.66
N GLN A 468 7.18 45.58 16.80
CA GLN A 468 7.78 45.88 18.10
C GLN A 468 7.09 47.08 18.78
N ASP A 469 6.34 47.89 18.04
CA ASP A 469 5.64 49.06 18.56
C ASP A 469 4.15 48.82 18.80
N ASN A 470 3.71 49.19 20.00
CA ASN A 470 2.36 48.98 20.52
C ASN A 470 1.35 50.09 20.14
N SER A 471 1.73 51.04 19.28
CA SER A 471 0.95 52.27 19.04
C SER A 471 0.36 52.41 17.63
N GLU A 472 0.76 51.58 16.66
CA GLU A 472 0.22 51.63 15.29
C GLU A 472 -0.20 50.24 14.81
N ILE A 473 -1.31 50.21 14.07
CA ILE A 473 -1.78 49.05 13.30
C ILE A 473 -0.91 49.01 12.04
N PRO A 474 0.10 48.11 11.90
CA PRO A 474 0.86 47.98 10.65
C PRO A 474 -0.04 47.70 9.43
N ASP A 475 0.24 48.36 8.30
CA ASP A 475 -0.39 48.12 7.00
C ASP A 475 -0.13 46.67 6.51
N ASN A 476 -0.99 46.12 5.65
CA ASN A 476 -0.85 44.74 5.13
C ASN A 476 0.26 44.60 4.06
N THR A 477 1.01 45.66 3.78
CA THR A 477 2.01 45.75 2.70
C THR A 477 3.02 44.60 2.74
N GLU A 478 3.57 44.27 3.91
CA GLU A 478 4.62 43.25 4.01
C GLU A 478 4.06 41.83 3.79
N ALA A 479 2.85 41.56 4.28
CA ALA A 479 2.17 40.28 4.07
C ALA A 479 1.74 40.11 2.60
N MET A 480 1.30 41.19 1.96
CA MET A 480 0.99 41.22 0.53
C MET A 480 2.24 41.03 -0.33
N ALA A 481 3.36 41.66 0.04
CA ALA A 481 4.65 41.45 -0.61
C ALA A 481 5.15 40.01 -0.43
N TRP A 482 4.93 39.40 0.74
CA TRP A 482 5.23 37.99 0.97
C TRP A 482 4.40 37.05 0.10
N LEU A 483 3.08 37.25 0.00
CA LEU A 483 2.22 36.45 -0.89
C LEU A 483 2.69 36.56 -2.36
N GLN A 484 3.03 37.76 -2.80
CA GLN A 484 3.57 37.99 -4.14
C GLN A 484 4.91 37.26 -4.32
N ALA A 485 5.80 37.31 -3.33
CA ALA A 485 7.09 36.61 -3.40
C ALA A 485 6.93 35.09 -3.48
N GLN A 486 5.96 34.50 -2.75
CA GLN A 486 5.64 33.08 -2.85
C GLN A 486 5.10 32.72 -4.25
N ALA A 487 4.20 33.54 -4.79
CA ALA A 487 3.68 33.37 -6.15
C ALA A 487 4.77 33.50 -7.22
N ASP A 488 5.67 34.49 -7.10
CA ASP A 488 6.80 34.71 -8.00
C ASP A 488 7.83 33.56 -7.93
N ALA A 489 7.94 32.91 -6.77
CA ALA A 489 8.73 31.70 -6.57
C ALA A 489 8.04 30.41 -7.08
N GLY A 490 6.83 30.52 -7.66
CA GLY A 490 6.08 29.38 -8.19
C GLY A 490 5.39 28.52 -7.13
N THR A 491 5.31 29.01 -5.89
CA THR A 491 4.71 28.30 -4.75
C THR A 491 3.65 29.17 -4.08
N PRO A 492 2.56 29.56 -4.75
CA PRO A 492 1.55 30.42 -4.16
C PRO A 492 0.88 29.78 -2.93
N LEU A 493 0.47 30.62 -1.99
CA LEU A 493 -0.35 30.18 -0.85
C LEU A 493 -1.72 29.76 -1.39
N THR A 494 -2.00 28.46 -1.36
CA THR A 494 -3.25 27.87 -1.84
C THR A 494 -3.95 27.16 -0.68
N VAL A 495 -5.27 27.34 -0.61
CA VAL A 495 -6.14 26.69 0.36
C VAL A 495 -7.17 25.84 -0.38
N TRP A 496 -7.37 24.62 0.11
CA TRP A 496 -8.46 23.74 -0.30
C TRP A 496 -9.46 23.62 0.83
N TYR A 497 -10.74 23.78 0.51
CA TYR A 497 -11.83 23.86 1.49
C TYR A 497 -13.11 23.16 0.97
N PRO A 498 -14.00 22.68 1.85
CA PRO A 498 -15.31 22.20 1.45
C PRO A 498 -16.15 23.33 0.85
N LEU A 499 -16.81 23.10 -0.29
CA LEU A 499 -17.78 24.04 -0.85
C LEU A 499 -19.08 23.98 -0.06
N GLU A 500 -19.71 25.13 0.17
CA GLU A 500 -21.05 25.19 0.80
C GLU A 500 -22.10 24.52 -0.10
N GLU A 501 -22.04 24.84 -1.40
CA GLU A 501 -22.86 24.24 -2.44
C GLU A 501 -21.94 23.55 -3.46
N PRO A 502 -21.92 22.20 -3.50
CA PRO A 502 -21.18 21.45 -4.51
C PRO A 502 -21.64 21.83 -5.92
N THR A 503 -20.69 22.02 -6.84
CA THR A 503 -21.00 22.28 -8.25
C THR A 503 -20.96 20.99 -9.06
N THR A 504 -21.65 20.93 -10.18
CA THR A 504 -21.62 19.77 -11.08
C THR A 504 -21.48 20.25 -12.52
N GLU A 505 -20.48 19.72 -13.21
CA GLU A 505 -20.23 19.97 -14.62
C GLU A 505 -20.26 18.65 -15.38
N ARG A 506 -20.88 18.65 -16.56
CA ARG A 506 -20.90 17.49 -17.44
C ARG A 506 -19.70 17.54 -18.39
N ILE A 507 -18.92 16.47 -18.41
CA ILE A 507 -17.70 16.35 -19.20
C ILE A 507 -17.70 15.05 -20.02
N GLU A 508 -17.03 15.07 -21.17
CA GLU A 508 -16.81 13.90 -22.03
C GLU A 508 -15.38 13.38 -21.79
N LEU A 509 -15.26 12.15 -21.31
CA LEU A 509 -13.96 11.50 -21.05
C LEU A 509 -13.65 10.37 -22.04
N GLY A 510 -14.66 9.90 -22.79
CA GLY A 510 -14.57 8.73 -23.64
C GLY A 510 -15.12 7.47 -22.97
N GLU A 511 -15.39 6.45 -23.77
CA GLU A 511 -15.98 5.19 -23.31
C GLU A 511 -14.92 4.25 -22.76
N LEU A 512 -15.18 3.64 -21.60
CA LEU A 512 -14.48 2.44 -21.16
C LEU A 512 -15.30 1.21 -21.55
N SER A 513 -14.63 0.09 -21.77
CA SER A 513 -15.27 -1.19 -22.02
C SER A 513 -14.72 -2.27 -21.10
N THR A 514 -15.59 -3.22 -20.76
CA THR A 514 -15.23 -4.47 -20.09
C THR A 514 -14.77 -5.50 -21.12
N CYS A 515 -13.92 -6.42 -20.68
CA CYS A 515 -13.40 -7.49 -21.51
C CYS A 515 -14.10 -8.81 -21.17
N PRO A 516 -14.45 -9.66 -22.17
CA PRO A 516 -15.04 -10.97 -21.91
C PRO A 516 -14.17 -11.83 -21.00
N TYR A 517 -14.80 -12.57 -20.09
CA TYR A 517 -14.21 -13.52 -19.14
C TYR A 517 -13.31 -12.92 -18.05
N TYR A 518 -12.67 -11.79 -18.30
CA TYR A 518 -11.86 -11.10 -17.30
C TYR A 518 -11.74 -9.63 -17.65
N THR A 519 -12.00 -8.76 -16.68
CA THR A 519 -11.73 -7.32 -16.76
C THR A 519 -10.90 -6.90 -15.58
N HIS A 520 -9.80 -6.19 -15.85
CA HIS A 520 -8.99 -5.50 -14.85
C HIS A 520 -9.13 -4.00 -15.06
N ILE A 521 -9.50 -3.29 -13.99
CA ILE A 521 -9.71 -1.85 -13.96
C ILE A 521 -8.72 -1.24 -12.97
N TYR A 522 -7.87 -0.32 -13.43
CA TYR A 522 -6.85 0.28 -12.58
C TYR A 522 -6.56 1.73 -12.95
N THR A 523 -6.00 2.49 -12.02
CA THR A 523 -5.48 3.84 -12.28
C THR A 523 -3.96 3.89 -12.16
N ASP A 524 -3.33 4.72 -12.99
CA ASP A 524 -1.91 5.10 -12.84
C ASP A 524 -1.71 6.35 -11.95
N CYS A 525 -2.79 6.86 -11.34
CA CYS A 525 -2.75 8.02 -10.46
C CYS A 525 -1.78 7.82 -9.28
N ALA A 526 -0.97 8.85 -9.00
CA ALA A 526 -0.04 8.85 -7.85
C ALA A 526 -0.75 8.65 -6.50
N VAL A 527 -1.96 9.21 -6.36
CA VAL A 527 -2.87 8.94 -5.24
C VAL A 527 -4.11 8.27 -5.81
N LYS A 528 -4.25 6.96 -5.61
CA LYS A 528 -5.32 6.18 -6.23
C LYS A 528 -6.71 6.61 -5.69
N PRO A 529 -7.68 6.88 -6.59
CA PRO A 529 -9.06 7.12 -6.19
C PRO A 529 -9.75 5.84 -5.73
N MET A 530 -10.98 5.95 -5.26
CA MET A 530 -11.87 4.80 -5.10
C MET A 530 -12.74 4.70 -6.34
N ILE A 531 -12.65 3.57 -7.04
CA ILE A 531 -13.52 3.19 -8.15
C ILE A 531 -14.65 2.35 -7.57
N GLU A 532 -15.86 2.56 -8.07
CA GLU A 532 -17.00 1.69 -7.88
C GLU A 532 -17.61 1.43 -9.26
N ALA A 533 -17.78 0.17 -9.63
CA ALA A 533 -18.23 -0.22 -10.95
C ALA A 533 -19.26 -1.33 -10.85
N ASP A 534 -20.32 -1.19 -11.63
CA ASP A 534 -21.30 -2.25 -11.88
C ASP A 534 -20.85 -3.05 -13.11
N LEU A 535 -20.41 -4.29 -12.91
CA LEU A 535 -20.01 -5.17 -14.01
C LEU A 535 -21.04 -6.27 -14.22
N LYS A 536 -21.33 -6.53 -15.50
CA LYS A 536 -22.15 -7.67 -15.89
C LYS A 536 -21.29 -8.92 -15.96
N ARG A 537 -21.73 -9.99 -15.28
CA ARG A 537 -21.05 -11.27 -15.20
C ARG A 537 -21.88 -12.43 -15.74
N MET A 538 -21.22 -13.42 -16.33
CA MET A 538 -21.86 -14.63 -16.81
C MET A 538 -22.55 -15.33 -15.66
N ASN A 539 -23.79 -15.75 -15.89
CA ASN A 539 -24.56 -16.44 -14.89
C ASN A 539 -24.02 -17.87 -14.68
N THR A 540 -23.10 -17.97 -13.73
CA THR A 540 -22.81 -19.15 -12.93
C THR A 540 -23.43 -18.91 -11.56
N ARG A 541 -24.77 -18.87 -11.45
CA ARG A 541 -25.50 -18.61 -10.19
C ARG A 541 -24.83 -19.25 -8.96
N VAL A 542 -24.07 -18.44 -8.25
CA VAL A 542 -23.39 -18.76 -7.00
C VAL A 542 -23.48 -17.51 -6.14
N ARG A 543 -24.38 -17.50 -5.14
CA ARG A 543 -24.45 -16.44 -4.13
C ARG A 543 -23.34 -16.65 -3.10
N LYS A 544 -22.52 -15.62 -2.90
CA LYS A 544 -21.49 -15.59 -1.85
C LYS A 544 -22.13 -15.16 -0.52
N ILE A 545 -22.00 -15.97 0.53
CA ILE A 545 -22.32 -15.58 1.91
C ILE A 545 -21.04 -15.60 2.73
N THR A 546 -20.75 -14.53 3.47
CA THR A 546 -19.61 -14.47 4.39
C THR A 546 -20.13 -14.51 5.82
N ASP A 547 -19.55 -15.39 6.62
CA ASP A 547 -19.75 -15.46 8.06
C ASP A 547 -18.43 -15.10 8.77
N SER A 548 -18.46 -14.06 9.62
CA SER A 548 -17.30 -13.45 10.27
C SER A 548 -17.40 -13.39 11.80
N ASP A 549 -17.95 -14.42 12.44
CA ASP A 549 -18.10 -14.48 13.90
C ASP A 549 -17.18 -15.51 14.59
N GLU A 550 -16.90 -15.30 15.88
CA GLU A 550 -16.20 -16.27 16.73
C GLU A 550 -17.02 -17.56 16.87
N SER A 551 -16.43 -18.69 16.51
CA SER A 551 -17.12 -19.99 16.58
C SER A 551 -16.13 -21.14 16.59
N TYR A 552 -16.50 -22.22 17.25
CA TYR A 552 -15.82 -23.52 17.15
C TYR A 552 -16.41 -24.35 15.99
N ALA A 553 -17.72 -24.25 15.79
CA ALA A 553 -18.45 -24.88 14.70
C ALA A 553 -19.52 -23.93 14.15
N LYS A 554 -19.79 -24.04 12.85
CA LYS A 554 -20.77 -23.25 12.10
C LYS A 554 -21.73 -24.16 11.33
N ALA A 555 -22.98 -23.73 11.20
CA ALA A 555 -23.92 -24.35 10.28
C ALA A 555 -23.57 -23.93 8.84
N VAL A 556 -23.46 -24.92 7.94
CA VAL A 556 -23.30 -24.65 6.52
C VAL A 556 -24.65 -24.15 5.98
N PRO A 557 -24.71 -22.98 5.32
CA PRO A 557 -25.96 -22.45 4.79
C PRO A 557 -26.66 -23.40 3.82
N ASP A 558 -27.99 -23.35 3.78
CA ASP A 558 -28.78 -24.11 2.82
C ASP A 558 -28.43 -23.72 1.37
N GLY A 559 -28.25 -24.73 0.51
CA GLY A 559 -27.84 -24.58 -0.89
C GLY A 559 -26.35 -24.38 -1.12
N ALA A 560 -25.53 -24.30 -0.07
CA ALA A 560 -24.07 -24.21 -0.21
C ALA A 560 -23.48 -25.56 -0.63
N ASP A 561 -22.54 -25.51 -1.58
CA ASP A 561 -21.79 -26.70 -1.99
C ASP A 561 -20.26 -26.51 -1.97
N HIS A 562 -19.78 -25.26 -1.81
CA HIS A 562 -18.37 -24.94 -1.59
C HIS A 562 -18.21 -23.92 -0.47
N ALA A 563 -17.10 -24.03 0.25
CA ALA A 563 -16.66 -23.02 1.22
C ALA A 563 -15.17 -22.72 1.09
N SER A 564 -14.80 -21.51 1.50
CA SER A 564 -13.42 -21.01 1.55
C SER A 564 -13.18 -20.36 2.89
N VAL A 565 -12.02 -20.63 3.48
CA VAL A 565 -11.59 -20.00 4.73
C VAL A 565 -10.69 -18.82 4.38
N GLU A 566 -11.09 -17.63 4.82
CA GLU A 566 -10.37 -16.38 4.55
C GLU A 566 -9.50 -15.97 5.74
N MET A 567 -9.91 -16.31 6.96
CA MET A 567 -9.14 -16.00 8.17
C MET A 567 -9.44 -16.99 9.29
N ILE A 568 -8.40 -17.38 10.02
CA ILE A 568 -8.51 -18.05 11.32
C ILE A 568 -7.67 -17.27 12.33
N GLY A 569 -8.31 -16.81 13.39
CA GLY A 569 -7.70 -16.12 14.52
C GLY A 569 -7.41 -17.06 15.68
N GLY A 570 -6.58 -16.58 16.60
CA GLY A 570 -6.34 -17.23 17.89
C GLY A 570 -7.39 -16.86 18.93
N ARG A 571 -7.50 -17.71 19.96
CA ARG A 571 -8.26 -17.42 21.18
C ARG A 571 -7.49 -17.96 22.37
N THR A 572 -7.28 -17.11 23.38
CA THR A 572 -6.67 -17.50 24.65
C THR A 572 -7.69 -17.39 25.78
N GLY A 573 -7.73 -18.41 26.63
CA GLY A 573 -8.47 -18.40 27.89
C GLY A 573 -7.52 -18.59 29.08
N ALA A 574 -7.94 -18.11 30.26
CA ALA A 574 -7.27 -18.42 31.52
C ALA A 574 -8.01 -19.57 32.22
N VAL A 575 -7.31 -20.67 32.50
CA VAL A 575 -7.84 -21.86 33.17
C VAL A 575 -6.90 -22.23 34.32
N ASP A 576 -7.42 -22.28 35.54
CA ASP A 576 -6.68 -22.65 36.77
C ASP A 576 -5.33 -21.91 36.97
N GLY A 577 -5.26 -20.64 36.57
CA GLY A 577 -4.05 -19.82 36.71
C GLY A 577 -3.04 -19.95 35.56
N GLY A 578 -3.33 -20.77 34.54
CA GLY A 578 -2.56 -20.92 33.31
C GLY A 578 -3.29 -20.35 32.08
N LEU A 579 -2.55 -20.09 31.01
CA LEU A 579 -3.12 -19.67 29.72
C LEU A 579 -3.26 -20.89 28.80
N VAL A 580 -4.42 -21.02 28.16
CA VAL A 580 -4.75 -22.07 27.18
C VAL A 580 -5.09 -21.41 25.85
N SER A 581 -4.42 -21.79 24.77
CA SER A 581 -4.64 -21.30 23.41
C SER A 581 -5.48 -22.26 22.57
N ALA A 582 -6.34 -21.71 21.73
CA ALA A 582 -7.15 -22.43 20.76
C ALA A 582 -6.43 -22.48 19.41
N GLU A 583 -5.40 -23.32 19.32
CA GLU A 583 -4.65 -23.53 18.09
C GLU A 583 -5.46 -24.41 17.13
N VAL A 584 -5.91 -23.85 16.01
CA VAL A 584 -6.67 -24.61 15.01
C VAL A 584 -5.75 -25.58 14.28
N GLU A 585 -6.10 -26.86 14.32
CA GLU A 585 -5.32 -27.93 13.67
C GLU A 585 -5.84 -28.24 12.27
N SER A 586 -7.16 -28.20 12.10
CA SER A 586 -7.81 -28.51 10.84
C SER A 586 -9.19 -27.88 10.72
N VAL A 587 -9.68 -27.80 9.48
CA VAL A 587 -11.07 -27.45 9.17
C VAL A 587 -11.77 -28.73 8.72
N LYS A 588 -12.87 -29.07 9.38
CA LYS A 588 -13.67 -30.28 9.10
C LYS A 588 -15.08 -29.95 8.65
N CYS A 589 -15.65 -30.73 7.74
CA CYS A 589 -17.07 -30.69 7.41
C CYS A 589 -17.69 -32.06 7.71
N ASN A 590 -18.70 -32.11 8.59
CA ASN A 590 -19.36 -33.36 9.03
C ASN A 590 -18.37 -34.46 9.46
N GLY A 591 -17.26 -34.07 10.10
CA GLY A 591 -16.20 -34.97 10.58
C GLY A 591 -15.07 -35.26 9.59
N ASN A 592 -15.23 -34.92 8.31
CA ASN A 592 -14.20 -35.09 7.29
C ASN A 592 -13.23 -33.90 7.27
N VAL A 593 -11.92 -34.16 7.22
CA VAL A 593 -10.89 -33.10 7.14
C VAL A 593 -10.88 -32.50 5.74
N MET A 594 -11.17 -31.20 5.67
CA MET A 594 -11.19 -30.43 4.43
C MET A 594 -9.84 -29.74 4.17
N GLY A 595 -9.21 -29.23 5.23
CA GLY A 595 -7.89 -28.60 5.17
C GLY A 595 -7.15 -28.75 6.49
N LYS A 596 -5.85 -28.98 6.45
CA LYS A 596 -5.00 -29.07 7.66
C LYS A 596 -4.13 -27.83 7.77
N ILE A 597 -4.05 -27.25 8.97
CA ILE A 597 -3.05 -26.21 9.23
C ILE A 597 -1.68 -26.88 9.31
N PRO A 598 -0.72 -26.52 8.44
CA PRO A 598 0.61 -27.12 8.39
C PRO A 598 1.32 -27.01 9.74
N GLY A 599 2.04 -28.07 10.12
CA GLY A 599 2.81 -28.07 11.38
C GLY A 599 3.81 -26.90 11.48
N ALA A 600 4.39 -26.47 10.35
CA ALA A 600 5.28 -25.31 10.30
C ALA A 600 4.56 -23.99 10.63
N VAL A 601 3.29 -23.84 10.24
CA VAL A 601 2.46 -22.66 10.59
C VAL A 601 2.08 -22.73 12.06
N ARG A 602 1.71 -23.90 12.57
CA ARG A 602 1.41 -24.09 14.00
C ARG A 602 2.62 -23.90 14.91
N ALA A 603 3.82 -24.03 14.36
CA ALA A 603 5.08 -23.76 15.06
C ALA A 603 5.48 -22.27 15.05
N LEU A 604 4.75 -21.40 14.35
CA LEU A 604 5.02 -19.96 14.39
C LEU A 604 4.76 -19.42 15.79
N THR A 605 5.64 -18.54 16.23
CA THR A 605 5.52 -17.89 17.54
C THR A 605 4.17 -17.21 17.66
N GLY A 606 3.42 -17.62 18.67
CA GLY A 606 2.12 -17.04 18.98
C GLY A 606 0.95 -17.56 18.18
N TYR A 607 1.10 -18.63 17.40
CA TYR A 607 -0.04 -19.26 16.74
C TYR A 607 -1.12 -19.63 17.78
N GLY A 608 -2.39 -19.29 17.48
CA GLY A 608 -3.51 -19.52 18.39
C GLY A 608 -3.67 -18.54 19.56
N TRP A 609 -2.80 -17.53 19.71
CA TRP A 609 -2.87 -16.60 20.84
C TRP A 609 -3.81 -15.42 20.60
N SER A 610 -4.49 -15.00 21.66
CA SER A 610 -5.19 -13.72 21.76
C SER A 610 -4.90 -13.00 23.07
N ALA A 611 -5.17 -11.69 23.08
CA ALA A 611 -5.01 -10.78 24.20
C ALA A 611 -6.16 -9.76 24.12
N GLY A 612 -7.15 -9.86 25.01
CA GLY A 612 -8.39 -9.09 24.90
C GLY A 612 -9.11 -9.37 23.57
N SER A 613 -9.40 -8.31 22.81
CA SER A 613 -10.04 -8.40 21.49
C SER A 613 -9.06 -8.62 20.34
N VAL A 614 -7.75 -8.59 20.62
CA VAL A 614 -6.70 -8.72 19.61
C VAL A 614 -6.17 -10.15 19.56
N TYR A 615 -5.92 -10.66 18.35
CA TYR A 615 -5.47 -12.03 18.14
C TYR A 615 -4.47 -12.14 17.00
N ASN A 616 -3.66 -13.18 17.08
CA ASN A 616 -2.82 -13.63 15.98
C ASN A 616 -3.68 -14.36 14.96
N SER A 617 -3.46 -14.12 13.69
CA SER A 617 -4.29 -14.69 12.62
C SER A 617 -3.47 -15.20 11.46
N ILE A 618 -3.98 -16.24 10.82
CA ILE A 618 -3.62 -16.57 9.43
C ILE A 618 -4.71 -15.99 8.53
N GLU A 619 -4.29 -15.19 7.56
CA GLU A 619 -5.16 -14.42 6.69
C GLU A 619 -4.84 -14.73 5.24
N ARG A 620 -5.86 -15.00 4.45
CA ARG A 620 -5.73 -15.12 3.01
C ARG A 620 -5.59 -13.72 2.40
N THR A 621 -4.73 -13.62 1.38
CA THR A 621 -4.52 -12.40 0.57
C THR A 621 -4.81 -12.72 -0.89
N ASP A 622 -4.85 -11.69 -1.74
CA ASP A 622 -5.07 -11.85 -3.18
C ASP A 622 -4.01 -12.75 -3.83
N THR A 623 -2.79 -12.76 -3.29
CA THR A 623 -1.63 -13.48 -3.82
C THR A 623 -1.23 -14.73 -3.03
N GLY A 624 -1.85 -15.01 -1.88
CA GLY A 624 -1.44 -16.13 -1.02
C GLY A 624 -1.97 -16.08 0.42
N TRP A 625 -1.07 -16.27 1.38
CA TRP A 625 -1.38 -16.30 2.81
C TRP A 625 -0.35 -15.52 3.63
N ARG A 626 -0.81 -14.82 4.65
CA ARG A 626 0.05 -14.18 5.65
C ARG A 626 -0.33 -14.60 7.06
N TYR A 627 0.67 -14.75 7.91
CA TYR A 627 0.49 -14.81 9.36
C TYR A 627 0.71 -13.42 9.93
N VAL A 628 -0.25 -12.93 10.72
CA VAL A 628 -0.18 -11.62 11.37
C VAL A 628 -0.11 -11.81 12.88
N GLN A 629 1.07 -11.62 13.44
CA GLN A 629 1.33 -11.70 14.86
C GLN A 629 1.11 -10.32 15.51
N ARG A 630 -0.05 -10.14 16.17
CA ARG A 630 -0.44 -8.96 16.95
C ARG A 630 -0.24 -9.15 18.46
N VAL A 631 -0.04 -10.38 18.91
CA VAL A 631 0.02 -10.79 20.31
C VAL A 631 1.33 -11.52 20.57
N ASP A 632 1.98 -11.17 21.66
CA ASP A 632 3.17 -11.86 22.17
C ASP A 632 3.02 -12.21 23.66
N ALA A 633 4.01 -12.91 24.21
CA ALA A 633 4.00 -13.41 25.57
C ALA A 633 5.09 -12.77 26.44
N LEU A 634 4.73 -12.45 27.68
CA LEU A 634 5.64 -12.04 28.74
C LEU A 634 5.54 -13.03 29.90
N VAL A 635 6.69 -13.60 30.29
CA VAL A 635 6.80 -14.36 31.54
C VAL A 635 6.92 -13.34 32.67
N LEU A 636 5.91 -13.29 33.55
CA LEU A 636 5.88 -12.35 34.69
C LEU A 636 6.80 -12.82 35.84
N THR A 637 7.07 -14.12 35.88
CA THR A 637 7.93 -14.76 36.88
C THR A 637 9.39 -14.34 36.68
N GLY A 638 10.04 -13.87 37.74
CA GLY A 638 11.45 -13.44 37.68
C GLY A 638 11.68 -12.03 37.15
N LEU A 639 10.63 -11.27 36.81
CA LEU A 639 10.75 -9.84 36.55
C LEU A 639 11.16 -9.09 37.83
N LYS A 640 11.76 -7.91 37.65
CA LYS A 640 12.20 -7.04 38.76
C LYS A 640 11.03 -6.27 39.37
N TRP A 641 10.22 -6.99 40.16
CA TRP A 641 9.09 -6.40 40.87
C TRP A 641 9.55 -5.45 41.98
N GLN A 642 8.99 -4.24 41.98
CA GLN A 642 9.19 -3.22 43.00
C GLN A 642 7.88 -3.03 43.76
N SER A 643 7.94 -2.90 45.09
CA SER A 643 6.77 -2.56 45.90
C SER A 643 6.51 -1.05 45.85
N ALA A 644 5.28 -0.65 45.55
CA ALA A 644 4.86 0.74 45.67
C ALA A 644 4.41 1.02 47.11
N ASN A 645 4.94 2.08 47.73
CA ASN A 645 4.53 2.52 49.07
C ASN A 645 3.43 3.57 48.95
N GLY A 646 2.23 3.26 49.45
CA GLY A 646 1.08 4.17 49.49
C GLY A 646 -0.07 3.57 50.31
N ASP A 647 -1.05 4.40 50.71
CA ASP A 647 -2.27 3.97 51.41
C ASP A 647 -3.27 3.36 50.41
N TYR A 648 -2.94 2.19 49.86
CA TYR A 648 -3.83 1.39 49.03
C TYR A 648 -4.53 0.29 49.86
N PRO A 649 -5.78 -0.09 49.55
CA PRO A 649 -6.48 -1.14 50.28
C PRO A 649 -5.88 -2.53 50.08
N HIS A 650 -5.08 -2.74 49.03
CA HIS A 650 -4.31 -3.95 48.76
C HIS A 650 -2.85 -3.62 48.42
N LYS A 651 -1.93 -4.57 48.61
CA LYS A 651 -0.52 -4.37 48.25
C LYS A 651 -0.36 -4.19 46.74
N VAL A 652 0.46 -3.22 46.34
CA VAL A 652 0.72 -2.90 44.93
C VAL A 652 2.19 -3.08 44.59
N TYR A 653 2.44 -3.72 43.46
CA TYR A 653 3.75 -4.00 42.89
C TYR A 653 3.81 -3.48 41.45
N TYR A 654 5.01 -3.22 40.96
CA TYR A 654 5.20 -2.81 39.57
C TYR A 654 6.52 -3.30 38.97
N VAL A 655 6.53 -3.36 37.64
CA VAL A 655 7.74 -3.46 36.82
C VAL A 655 7.81 -2.21 35.96
N ALA A 656 8.92 -1.47 36.05
CA ALA A 656 9.11 -0.26 35.26
C ALA A 656 9.13 -0.58 33.77
N ALA A 657 8.65 0.34 32.93
CA ALA A 657 8.60 0.15 31.48
C ALA A 657 9.98 -0.16 30.86
N ASP A 658 11.05 0.43 31.40
CA ASP A 658 12.42 0.20 30.94
C ASP A 658 12.92 -1.24 31.22
N ASP A 659 12.28 -1.97 32.14
CA ASP A 659 12.57 -3.37 32.43
C ASP A 659 11.64 -4.34 31.66
N LEU A 660 10.79 -3.82 30.76
CA LEU A 660 9.84 -4.59 29.96
C LEU A 660 10.23 -4.63 28.48
N PRO A 661 9.74 -5.63 27.70
CA PRO A 661 9.90 -5.63 26.26
C PRO A 661 9.35 -4.34 25.62
N PRO A 662 10.13 -3.68 24.74
CA PRO A 662 9.76 -2.37 24.19
C PRO A 662 8.57 -2.43 23.22
N ASP A 663 8.18 -3.63 22.78
CA ASP A 663 7.09 -3.90 21.85
C ASP A 663 5.72 -4.08 22.52
N ILE A 664 5.62 -4.04 23.86
CA ILE A 664 4.32 -4.06 24.56
C ILE A 664 3.53 -2.79 24.25
N LYS A 665 2.33 -2.92 23.70
CA LYS A 665 1.42 -1.79 23.51
C LYS A 665 0.74 -1.44 24.82
N VAL A 666 0.63 -0.14 25.08
CA VAL A 666 -0.16 0.38 26.19
C VAL A 666 -1.65 0.32 25.79
N SER A 667 -2.29 -0.80 26.11
CA SER A 667 -3.71 -1.03 25.83
C SER A 667 -4.36 -1.93 26.88
N GLU A 668 -5.68 -2.05 26.83
CA GLU A 668 -6.45 -3.02 27.63
C GLU A 668 -6.42 -4.44 27.05
N ASN A 669 -5.79 -4.64 25.89
CA ASN A 669 -5.70 -5.93 25.21
C ASN A 669 -4.52 -6.75 25.75
N PHE A 670 -4.72 -7.34 26.93
CA PHE A 670 -3.84 -8.34 27.50
C PHE A 670 -4.66 -9.37 28.30
N ILE A 671 -4.10 -10.56 28.49
CA ILE A 671 -4.65 -11.59 29.37
C ILE A 671 -3.54 -12.18 30.22
N ALA A 672 -3.75 -12.23 31.52
CA ALA A 672 -2.85 -12.87 32.47
C ALA A 672 -3.53 -14.12 33.04
N GLY A 673 -2.79 -15.20 33.20
CA GLY A 673 -3.38 -16.47 33.68
C GLY A 673 -3.95 -16.37 35.10
N ARG A 674 -3.32 -15.56 35.97
CA ARG A 674 -3.62 -15.48 37.41
C ARG A 674 -4.35 -14.23 37.86
N TYR A 675 -4.31 -13.18 37.05
CA TYR A 675 -4.73 -11.84 37.46
C TYR A 675 -5.85 -11.35 36.55
N ALA A 676 -6.86 -10.73 37.16
CA ALA A 676 -7.91 -10.07 36.42
C ALA A 676 -7.36 -8.77 35.79
N ASN A 677 -7.73 -8.54 34.54
CA ASN A 677 -7.42 -7.29 33.84
C ASN A 677 -8.23 -6.14 34.46
N ALA A 678 -7.53 -5.09 34.91
CA ALA A 678 -8.15 -3.93 35.56
C ALA A 678 -8.58 -2.82 34.57
N GLY A 679 -8.46 -3.06 33.26
CA GLY A 679 -8.67 -2.07 32.19
C GLY A 679 -7.40 -1.24 31.93
N ASN A 680 -7.54 -0.14 31.18
CA ASN A 680 -6.45 0.82 30.96
C ASN A 680 -6.52 1.96 31.99
N GLY A 681 -5.55 2.05 32.91
CA GLY A 681 -5.56 3.09 33.94
C GLY A 681 -4.27 3.24 34.74
N GLY A 682 -4.14 4.36 35.44
CA GLY A 682 -3.02 4.65 36.33
C GLY A 682 -3.06 3.87 37.65
N TRP A 683 -2.18 4.22 38.59
CA TRP A 683 -2.00 3.55 39.88
C TRP A 683 -3.28 3.35 40.72
N SER A 684 -4.25 4.25 40.61
CA SER A 684 -5.50 4.20 41.36
C SER A 684 -6.41 3.04 40.96
N VAL A 685 -6.24 2.46 39.76
CA VAL A 685 -7.13 1.41 39.24
C VAL A 685 -6.76 0.03 39.77
N VAL A 686 -5.45 -0.27 39.83
CA VAL A 686 -4.97 -1.59 40.29
C VAL A 686 -5.00 -1.74 41.80
N GLY A 687 -4.91 -0.65 42.56
CA GLY A 687 -4.98 -0.72 44.02
C GLY A 687 -6.38 -0.99 44.59
N ALA A 688 -7.43 -1.08 43.76
CA ALA A 688 -8.82 -1.14 44.23
C ALA A 688 -9.31 -2.55 44.60
N ASN A 689 -8.79 -3.61 43.98
CA ASN A 689 -9.16 -5.00 44.28
C ASN A 689 -7.93 -5.93 44.30
N ASP A 690 -8.01 -6.99 45.09
CA ASP A 690 -7.02 -8.07 45.12
C ASP A 690 -6.98 -8.85 43.79
N ARG A 691 -5.79 -9.28 43.38
CA ARG A 691 -5.48 -10.04 42.14
C ARG A 691 -5.81 -9.32 40.84
N GLN A 692 -5.39 -8.07 40.73
CA GLN A 692 -5.51 -7.26 39.52
C GLN A 692 -4.17 -6.96 38.86
N ILE A 693 -4.16 -6.81 37.54
CA ILE A 693 -3.01 -6.37 36.76
C ILE A 693 -3.44 -5.35 35.70
N THR A 694 -2.59 -4.37 35.41
CA THR A 694 -2.76 -3.39 34.33
C THR A 694 -1.44 -3.10 33.65
N ILE A 695 -1.52 -2.62 32.42
CA ILE A 695 -0.47 -1.82 31.80
C ILE A 695 -0.83 -0.35 32.05
N ASN A 696 0.08 0.42 32.64
CA ASN A 696 -0.17 1.80 33.04
C ASN A 696 -0.18 2.73 31.82
N SER A 697 -1.27 3.46 31.61
CA SER A 697 -1.45 4.36 30.46
C SER A 697 -0.42 5.48 30.36
N TYR A 698 0.13 5.95 31.49
CA TYR A 698 1.03 7.10 31.55
C TYR A 698 2.50 6.70 31.46
N THR A 699 2.85 5.55 32.04
CA THR A 699 4.26 5.16 32.20
C THR A 699 4.63 3.94 31.37
N GLY A 700 3.66 3.16 30.89
CA GLY A 700 3.91 1.86 30.25
C GLY A 700 4.35 0.75 31.21
N ALA A 701 4.42 1.03 32.51
CA ALA A 701 4.76 0.03 33.54
C ALA A 701 3.65 -1.02 33.68
N ILE A 702 4.01 -2.24 34.05
CA ILE A 702 3.02 -3.23 34.48
C ILE A 702 2.82 -3.04 35.99
N ASN A 703 1.59 -2.74 36.40
CA ASN A 703 1.23 -2.64 37.80
C ASN A 703 0.33 -3.82 38.18
N LEU A 704 0.52 -4.32 39.39
CA LEU A 704 -0.16 -5.49 39.93
C LEU A 704 -0.60 -5.23 41.36
N SER A 705 -1.78 -5.71 41.75
CA SER A 705 -2.21 -5.77 43.14
C SER A 705 -2.54 -7.20 43.53
N ASP A 706 -1.86 -7.68 44.57
CA ASP A 706 -2.07 -9.00 45.16
C ASP A 706 -1.49 -9.01 46.59
N ASP A 707 -2.33 -9.25 47.60
CA ASP A 707 -1.91 -9.27 49.01
C ASP A 707 -0.97 -10.44 49.34
N HIS A 708 -1.00 -11.47 48.49
CA HIS A 708 -0.23 -12.71 48.57
C HIS A 708 0.74 -12.85 47.39
N PHE A 709 1.15 -11.73 46.79
CA PHE A 709 2.05 -11.73 45.64
C PHE A 709 3.36 -12.50 45.93
N ASP A 710 3.65 -13.47 45.05
CA ASP A 710 4.91 -14.21 45.02
C ASP A 710 5.59 -14.00 43.65
N PRO A 711 6.68 -13.21 43.56
CA PRO A 711 7.36 -12.93 42.29
C PRO A 711 8.01 -14.18 41.66
N SER A 712 8.20 -15.25 42.44
CA SER A 712 8.68 -16.54 41.93
C SER A 712 7.58 -17.39 41.26
N ASN A 713 6.33 -16.92 41.31
CA ASN A 713 5.16 -17.63 40.82
C ASN A 713 4.12 -16.66 40.20
N ALA A 714 4.58 -15.60 39.55
CA ALA A 714 3.71 -14.57 38.97
C ALA A 714 3.01 -15.02 37.67
N GLY A 715 3.41 -16.16 37.08
CA GLY A 715 2.79 -16.71 35.87
C GLY A 715 3.25 -15.99 34.59
N SER A 716 2.36 -15.94 33.61
CA SER A 716 2.58 -15.33 32.29
C SER A 716 1.41 -14.48 31.85
N MET A 717 1.68 -13.56 30.93
CA MET A 717 0.72 -12.67 30.29
C MET A 717 0.90 -12.70 28.78
N TYR A 718 -0.20 -12.71 28.02
CA TYR A 718 -0.18 -12.37 26.61
C TYR A 718 -0.62 -10.93 26.43
N TYR A 719 0.07 -10.18 25.58
CA TYR A 719 -0.12 -8.75 25.39
C TYR A 719 -0.20 -8.38 23.91
N GLU A 720 -0.94 -7.32 23.60
CA GLU A 720 -0.94 -6.70 22.28
C GLU A 720 0.39 -6.00 22.00
N ARG A 721 0.98 -6.29 20.84
CA ARG A 721 2.19 -5.65 20.35
C ARG A 721 1.92 -4.24 19.83
N LYS A 722 2.91 -3.35 19.93
CA LYS A 722 2.84 -1.99 19.34
C LYS A 722 2.67 -2.05 17.84
N GLU A 723 3.47 -2.91 17.19
CA GLU A 723 3.42 -3.15 15.75
C GLU A 723 3.28 -4.66 15.49
N PRO A 724 2.41 -5.07 14.55
CA PRO A 724 2.26 -6.46 14.18
C PRO A 724 3.48 -6.96 13.40
N ILE A 725 3.87 -8.22 13.60
CA ILE A 725 4.79 -8.90 12.68
C ILE A 725 3.96 -9.59 11.60
N ILE A 726 4.24 -9.26 10.34
CA ILE A 726 3.61 -9.89 9.18
C ILE A 726 4.61 -10.86 8.57
N THR A 727 4.26 -12.13 8.51
CA THR A 727 5.06 -13.19 7.90
C THR A 727 4.31 -13.75 6.69
N ASP A 728 4.93 -13.76 5.51
CA ASP A 728 4.39 -14.49 4.38
C ASP A 728 4.48 -15.99 4.65
N VAL A 729 3.33 -16.67 4.63
CA VAL A 729 3.22 -18.12 4.86
C VAL A 729 2.62 -18.81 3.65
N THR A 730 2.56 -18.15 2.49
CA THR A 730 2.00 -18.69 1.25
C THR A 730 2.61 -20.03 0.88
N GLY A 731 3.94 -20.14 0.95
CA GLY A 731 4.65 -21.40 0.68
C GLY A 731 4.37 -22.51 1.70
N LEU A 732 4.09 -22.15 2.96
CA LEU A 732 3.76 -23.12 4.01
C LEU A 732 2.31 -23.62 3.88
N MET A 733 1.41 -22.73 3.46
CA MET A 733 -0.03 -22.97 3.30
C MET A 733 -0.40 -23.47 1.89
N SER A 734 0.58 -23.87 1.07
CA SER A 734 0.36 -24.31 -0.32
C SER A 734 -0.57 -25.51 -0.45
N ASP A 735 -0.51 -26.43 0.52
CA ASP A 735 -1.38 -27.61 0.60
C ASP A 735 -2.77 -27.31 1.18
N PHE A 736 -3.00 -26.11 1.72
CA PHE A 736 -4.32 -25.73 2.24
C PHE A 736 -5.23 -25.29 1.08
N PRO A 737 -6.43 -25.88 0.93
CA PRO A 737 -7.25 -25.67 -0.25
C PRO A 737 -7.74 -24.21 -0.40
N LYS A 738 -7.79 -23.72 -1.64
CA LYS A 738 -8.44 -22.44 -1.98
C LYS A 738 -9.94 -22.44 -1.64
N GLY A 739 -10.60 -23.57 -1.85
CA GLY A 739 -11.94 -23.84 -1.37
C GLY A 739 -12.15 -25.34 -1.34
N PHE A 740 -13.18 -25.79 -0.64
CA PHE A 740 -13.48 -27.19 -0.47
C PHE A 740 -14.98 -27.44 -0.50
N ALA A 741 -15.37 -28.65 -0.91
CA ALA A 741 -16.78 -29.03 -0.99
C ALA A 741 -17.40 -29.08 0.41
N VAL A 742 -18.62 -28.59 0.55
CA VAL A 742 -19.39 -28.65 1.80
C VAL A 742 -20.78 -29.20 1.54
N GLU A 743 -21.38 -29.77 2.58
CA GLU A 743 -22.74 -30.28 2.53
C GLU A 743 -23.71 -29.21 3.05
N SER A 744 -24.66 -28.80 2.21
CA SER A 744 -25.78 -27.92 2.57
C SER A 744 -26.46 -28.38 3.86
N GLY A 745 -26.62 -27.49 4.84
CA GLY A 745 -27.22 -27.80 6.15
C GLY A 745 -26.33 -28.64 7.08
N GLY A 746 -25.09 -28.96 6.67
CA GLY A 746 -24.09 -29.64 7.47
C GLY A 746 -23.43 -28.73 8.52
N THR A 747 -22.37 -29.23 9.15
CA THR A 747 -21.58 -28.49 10.15
C THR A 747 -20.12 -28.39 9.72
N LEU A 748 -19.59 -27.17 9.73
CA LEU A 748 -18.18 -26.87 9.51
C LEU A 748 -17.51 -26.60 10.87
N THR A 749 -16.45 -27.33 11.22
CA THR A 749 -15.77 -27.28 12.52
C THR A 749 -14.32 -26.82 12.37
N LEU A 750 -13.91 -25.85 13.18
CA LEU A 750 -12.52 -25.41 13.35
C LEU A 750 -11.90 -26.23 14.47
N GLU A 751 -11.36 -27.39 14.12
CA GLU A 751 -10.84 -28.35 15.09
C GLU A 751 -9.67 -27.74 15.86
N ASN A 752 -9.84 -27.57 17.17
CA ASN A 752 -8.79 -27.21 18.10
C ASN A 752 -8.93 -28.02 19.40
N PRO A 753 -7.81 -28.37 20.08
CA PRO A 753 -7.84 -29.22 21.28
C PRO A 753 -8.55 -28.60 22.48
N ALA A 754 -8.67 -27.28 22.52
CA ALA A 754 -9.31 -26.55 23.61
C ALA A 754 -10.85 -26.50 23.49
N GLU A 755 -11.41 -26.91 22.35
CA GLU A 755 -12.83 -26.78 22.01
C GLU A 755 -13.38 -25.36 22.20
N MET A 756 -12.51 -24.36 21.99
CA MET A 756 -12.84 -22.95 22.20
C MET A 756 -13.26 -22.30 20.87
N PRO A 757 -14.24 -21.38 20.89
CA PRO A 757 -14.54 -20.53 19.75
C PRO A 757 -13.35 -19.66 19.37
N VAL A 758 -13.06 -19.57 18.07
CA VAL A 758 -12.02 -18.69 17.54
C VAL A 758 -12.59 -17.68 16.54
N PRO A 759 -12.05 -16.46 16.46
CA PRO A 759 -12.36 -15.53 15.38
C PRO A 759 -12.07 -16.19 14.04
N ASN A 760 -12.98 -16.06 13.08
CA ASN A 760 -12.75 -16.60 11.74
C ASN A 760 -13.60 -15.87 10.70
N THR A 761 -13.20 -16.01 9.45
CA THR A 761 -13.97 -15.52 8.30
C THR A 761 -14.08 -16.64 7.29
N ILE A 762 -15.30 -17.07 6.99
CA ILE A 762 -15.58 -18.17 6.08
C ILE A 762 -16.59 -17.70 5.04
N THR A 763 -16.23 -17.94 3.79
CA THR A 763 -17.08 -17.70 2.62
C THR A 763 -17.76 -18.99 2.22
N TYR A 764 -19.07 -18.94 1.97
CA TYR A 764 -19.85 -20.00 1.34
C TYR A 764 -20.32 -19.58 -0.04
N LEU A 765 -20.30 -20.53 -0.96
CA LEU A 765 -20.79 -20.40 -2.32
C LEU A 765 -22.08 -21.24 -2.44
N ILE A 766 -23.20 -20.54 -2.64
CA ILE A 766 -24.55 -21.14 -2.71
C ILE A 766 -24.99 -21.15 -4.15
N LYS A 767 -25.17 -22.35 -4.73
CA LYS A 767 -25.71 -22.47 -6.08
C LYS A 767 -27.19 -22.06 -6.05
N GLU A 768 -27.54 -21.06 -6.85
CA GLU A 768 -28.92 -20.59 -7.02
C GLU A 768 -29.62 -21.14 -8.29
#